data_AF-A0A812WNN6-F1
#
_entry.id   AF-A0A812WNN6-F1
#
_cell.length_a   1.000
_cell.length_b   1.000
_cell.length_c   1.000
_cell.angle_alpha   90.00
_cell.angle_beta   90.00
_cell.angle_gamma   90.00
#
_symmetry.space_group_name_H-M   'P 1'
#
loop_
_entity.id
_entity.type
_entity.pdbx_description
1 polymer ?
#
loop_
_entity_poly.entity_id
_entity_poly.type
_entity_poly.pdbx_seq_one_letter_code
_entity_poly.pdbx_strand_id
1 'polypeptide(L)'
;MEQNVSITGALKEAAGVDDRSVHFVPLLFAIYLGTVALGTAIVTWHTARARKARKAREARATEPVAATVLGNPSPTDADTLLSPRRARTVTGTRVWACLSRQRAVQICFSCTYLICMIATVVSLATRTLSKNTGLHWEWYLGLLSLACLWHLLQALCLPKEHEYSRTAFAEATLAGMVPFLSDNFDTLKDVMFGGLCWQSERPGVKAMAWLAWLYIPAFHAYLLRKKRVLNELAGHVLSVWTMATETEAAQNQEAERPDSKKDGSCRRMWHDKLLPILYRQTTPTKQQMLLIENAPQAIMAVVYTAAEGGSVIVSILNITVPILQVVGGWALFPRLREAVVPWFVKKLNAAIRDGDDLTFGRIWKEADFQRAPKLLADVANGLSIFDGLRLNLEDLRGEQGPRHIQFLRELMTLATSADTYLALDDRGLRGDAVEFKAVCSFLKKAVFAEEVNLSRNDLGAEQAQALAESIAANGSIVDLKLQGNSFGTTGMQDLAKEALRIRSLRHLNVAGSSMGVVGFQALVEALAETPLESLDVGSNHLGPNCAEALAGALCLRRLRHFNAAGNGLGAAGFQALAEALVETSLLETLDIHSNDLGPHCTETLTTVLSIATLKDFRADQNALAGAIPKAVTAAQRREVLRHLSVAGNDLGTAGFQDFVEALVETGTPVETIDVGSNGIGVNGSKALKKLLGTTTLKDFRAAHNALEYAGAKVVAERVDGERCAIERLSLVDNGIGTNGFKALASIQRNPAVQLRISGNLLNLDW
;
A
#
# COMPACT_ATOMS: atom_id res chain seq x y z
N MET A 1 -10.13 78.07 26.24
CA MET A 1 -9.66 78.16 24.84
C MET A 1 -8.45 77.24 24.73
N GLU A 2 -8.61 75.93 24.88
CA GLU A 2 -8.95 74.97 23.81
C GLU A 2 -8.05 75.13 22.57
N GLN A 3 -6.89 74.49 22.60
CA GLN A 3 -6.18 74.05 21.39
C GLN A 3 -6.56 72.59 21.12
N ASN A 4 -7.64 72.40 20.38
CA ASN A 4 -7.96 71.13 19.72
C ASN A 4 -7.06 70.99 18.49
N VAL A 5 -5.86 70.43 18.66
CA VAL A 5 -5.11 69.88 17.54
C VAL A 5 -5.76 68.55 17.21
N SER A 6 -6.56 68.49 16.14
CA SER A 6 -7.23 67.25 15.77
C SER A 6 -6.19 66.21 15.35
N ILE A 7 -6.34 64.99 15.85
CA ILE A 7 -5.51 63.81 15.53
C ILE A 7 -5.41 63.59 14.00
N THR A 8 -6.39 64.07 13.24
CA THR A 8 -6.40 64.10 11.78
C THR A 8 -5.37 65.02 11.15
N GLY A 9 -4.96 66.11 11.80
CA GLY A 9 -3.90 67.00 11.32
C GLY A 9 -2.51 66.37 11.38
N ALA A 10 -2.21 65.67 12.49
CA ALA A 10 -0.94 64.97 12.67
C ALA A 10 -0.81 63.73 11.77
N LEU A 11 -1.92 63.02 11.52
CA LEU A 11 -1.96 61.92 10.54
C LEU A 11 -1.82 62.40 9.08
N LYS A 12 -2.32 63.60 8.77
CA LYS A 12 -2.17 64.22 7.44
C LYS A 12 -0.70 64.57 7.12
N GLU A 13 0.03 65.12 8.09
CA GLU A 13 1.45 65.43 7.95
C GLU A 13 2.34 64.18 7.92
N ALA A 14 2.02 63.16 8.76
CA ALA A 14 2.82 61.93 8.81
C ALA A 14 2.66 61.03 7.55
N ALA A 15 1.54 61.13 6.83
CA ALA A 15 1.23 60.28 5.70
C ALA A 15 1.49 60.92 4.31
N GLY A 16 1.72 62.23 4.23
CA GLY A 16 1.93 62.92 2.94
C GLY A 16 0.72 62.80 2.01
N VAL A 17 -0.48 62.95 2.56
CA VAL A 17 -1.74 62.61 1.90
C VAL A 17 -2.46 63.90 1.45
N ASP A 18 -2.47 64.13 0.14
CA ASP A 18 -3.03 65.31 -0.54
C ASP A 18 -4.56 65.38 -0.40
N ASP A 19 -5.20 66.56 -0.34
CA ASP A 19 -6.62 66.73 0.06
C ASP A 19 -7.66 65.98 -0.82
N ARG A 20 -7.28 65.50 -2.01
CA ARG A 20 -8.12 64.67 -2.90
C ARG A 20 -8.32 63.23 -2.43
N SER A 21 -7.48 62.75 -1.53
CA SER A 21 -7.43 61.36 -1.03
C SER A 21 -8.50 61.02 0.02
N VAL A 22 -8.94 62.00 0.83
CA VAL A 22 -9.86 61.78 1.97
C VAL A 22 -11.26 61.36 1.53
N HIS A 23 -11.68 61.75 0.32
CA HIS A 23 -12.98 61.36 -0.26
C HIS A 23 -12.91 60.08 -1.11
N PHE A 24 -11.72 59.70 -1.60
CA PHE A 24 -11.55 58.55 -2.49
C PHE A 24 -11.34 57.22 -1.74
N VAL A 25 -10.72 57.27 -0.56
CA VAL A 25 -10.50 56.08 0.28
C VAL A 25 -11.83 55.40 0.67
N PRO A 26 -12.87 56.10 1.16
CA PRO A 26 -14.15 55.48 1.49
C PRO A 26 -14.86 54.89 0.26
N LEU A 27 -14.76 55.56 -0.90
CA LEU A 27 -15.37 55.11 -2.16
C LEU A 27 -14.76 53.79 -2.64
N LEU A 28 -13.44 53.67 -2.60
CA LEU A 28 -12.74 52.47 -3.02
C LEU A 28 -12.86 51.33 -2.00
N PHE A 29 -12.94 51.65 -0.70
CA PHE A 29 -13.28 50.67 0.34
C PHE A 29 -14.72 50.16 0.18
N ALA A 30 -15.64 51.03 -0.24
CA ALA A 30 -17.00 50.64 -0.61
C ALA A 30 -17.04 49.77 -1.88
N ILE A 31 -16.17 50.03 -2.86
CA ILE A 31 -16.00 49.17 -4.05
C ILE A 31 -15.47 47.78 -3.64
N TYR A 32 -14.50 47.72 -2.72
CA TYR A 32 -13.99 46.46 -2.18
C TYR A 32 -15.08 45.67 -1.45
N LEU A 33 -15.76 46.28 -0.48
CA LEU A 33 -16.85 45.62 0.26
C LEU A 33 -18.01 45.22 -0.67
N GLY A 34 -18.32 46.07 -1.66
CA GLY A 34 -19.33 45.82 -2.66
C GLY A 34 -19.00 44.64 -3.58
N THR A 35 -17.75 44.53 -4.04
CA THR A 35 -17.29 43.40 -4.88
C THR A 35 -17.25 42.08 -4.11
N VAL A 36 -16.83 42.11 -2.84
CA VAL A 36 -16.88 40.93 -1.95
C VAL A 36 -18.32 40.49 -1.70
N ALA A 37 -19.20 41.42 -1.32
CA ALA A 37 -20.61 41.13 -1.10
C ALA A 37 -21.30 40.57 -2.36
N LEU A 38 -21.03 41.18 -3.52
CA LEU A 38 -21.57 40.74 -4.81
C LEU A 38 -21.03 39.36 -5.20
N GLY A 39 -19.73 39.11 -5.07
CA GLY A 39 -19.10 37.82 -5.34
C GLY A 39 -19.69 36.71 -4.47
N THR A 40 -19.83 36.96 -3.17
CA THR A 40 -20.50 36.05 -2.22
C THR A 40 -21.96 35.81 -2.61
N ALA A 41 -22.71 36.84 -3.01
CA ALA A 41 -24.09 36.70 -3.44
C ALA A 41 -24.23 35.85 -4.71
N ILE A 42 -23.36 36.06 -5.72
CA ILE A 42 -23.32 35.28 -6.96
C ILE A 42 -23.06 33.80 -6.67
N VAL A 43 -22.05 33.50 -5.84
CA VAL A 43 -21.74 32.12 -5.44
C VAL A 43 -22.91 31.48 -4.71
N THR A 44 -23.57 32.23 -3.82
CA THR A 44 -24.75 31.75 -3.09
C THR A 44 -25.93 31.46 -4.03
N TRP A 45 -26.15 32.31 -5.03
CA TRP A 45 -27.19 32.12 -6.04
C TRP A 45 -26.90 30.91 -6.94
N HIS A 46 -25.66 30.75 -7.42
CA HIS A 46 -25.22 29.57 -8.18
C HIS A 46 -25.44 28.28 -7.38
N THR A 47 -25.06 28.29 -6.11
CA THR A 47 -25.23 27.15 -5.19
C THR A 47 -26.71 26.78 -5.00
N ALA A 48 -27.57 27.77 -4.77
CA ALA A 48 -29.01 27.54 -4.65
C ALA A 48 -29.61 26.96 -5.94
N ARG A 49 -29.13 27.44 -7.10
CA ARG A 49 -29.55 26.95 -8.42
C ARG A 49 -29.08 25.52 -8.69
N ALA A 50 -27.82 25.19 -8.36
CA ALA A 50 -27.26 23.85 -8.49
C ALA A 50 -28.02 22.84 -7.62
N ARG A 51 -28.29 23.19 -6.35
CA ARG A 51 -29.13 22.37 -5.45
C ARG A 51 -30.53 22.15 -6.01
N LYS A 52 -31.16 23.18 -6.57
CA LYS A 52 -32.49 23.08 -7.20
C LYS A 52 -32.45 22.16 -8.42
N ALA A 53 -31.41 22.25 -9.25
CA ALA A 53 -31.23 21.37 -10.40
C ALA A 53 -30.94 19.92 -9.99
N ARG A 54 -30.15 19.70 -8.93
CA ARG A 54 -29.86 18.37 -8.37
C ARG A 54 -31.12 17.71 -7.81
N LYS A 55 -31.88 18.42 -6.97
CA LYS A 55 -33.18 17.94 -6.47
C LYS A 55 -34.16 17.61 -7.59
N ALA A 56 -34.17 18.40 -8.67
CA ALA A 56 -34.99 18.13 -9.84
C ALA A 56 -34.50 16.91 -10.66
N ARG A 57 -33.18 16.64 -10.70
CA ARG A 57 -32.60 15.43 -11.31
C ARG A 57 -32.89 14.18 -10.45
N GLU A 58 -32.70 14.27 -9.13
CA GLU A 58 -33.01 13.21 -8.17
C GLU A 58 -34.51 12.85 -8.20
N ALA A 59 -35.39 13.85 -8.24
CA ALA A 59 -36.84 13.63 -8.39
C ALA A 59 -37.24 12.96 -9.72
N ARG A 60 -36.50 13.23 -10.81
CA ARG A 60 -36.68 12.55 -12.11
C ARG A 60 -36.11 11.14 -12.15
N ALA A 61 -35.09 10.84 -11.33
CA ALA A 61 -34.51 9.51 -11.23
C ALA A 61 -35.38 8.55 -10.40
N THR A 62 -36.27 9.08 -9.56
CA THR A 62 -37.25 8.32 -8.77
C THR A 62 -38.60 8.10 -9.46
N GLU A 63 -38.81 8.62 -10.67
CA GLU A 63 -39.98 8.24 -11.50
C GLU A 63 -39.74 6.85 -12.11
N PRO A 64 -40.71 5.92 -12.05
CA PRO A 64 -40.55 4.58 -12.59
C PRO A 64 -40.53 4.64 -14.12
N VAL A 65 -39.34 4.53 -14.72
CA VAL A 65 -39.21 4.31 -16.16
C VAL A 65 -39.62 2.87 -16.44
N ALA A 66 -40.71 2.70 -17.18
CA ALA A 66 -41.15 1.41 -17.70
C ALA A 66 -40.02 0.70 -18.45
N ALA A 67 -39.80 -0.56 -18.12
CA ALA A 67 -38.77 -1.41 -18.68
C ALA A 67 -38.94 -1.56 -20.20
N THR A 68 -37.97 -1.04 -20.96
CA THR A 68 -37.78 -1.42 -22.37
C THR A 68 -36.41 -2.08 -22.51
N VAL A 69 -36.49 -3.41 -22.57
CA VAL A 69 -35.56 -4.39 -23.15
C VAL A 69 -34.43 -3.80 -23.99
N LEU A 70 -33.16 -4.11 -23.63
CA LEU A 70 -32.10 -4.59 -24.53
C LEU A 70 -30.77 -4.84 -23.76
N GLY A 71 -30.38 -6.12 -23.68
CA GLY A 71 -28.99 -6.61 -23.77
C GLY A 71 -27.99 -6.29 -22.66
N ASN A 72 -27.67 -7.28 -21.82
CA ASN A 72 -26.42 -7.33 -21.05
C ASN A 72 -25.22 -7.58 -21.97
N PRO A 73 -24.08 -6.87 -21.80
CA PRO A 73 -22.79 -7.37 -22.25
C PRO A 73 -22.05 -8.12 -21.13
N SER A 74 -21.33 -9.16 -21.56
CA SER A 74 -20.49 -10.09 -20.81
C SER A 74 -19.18 -9.48 -20.29
N PRO A 75 -18.47 -10.16 -19.35
CA PRO A 75 -17.28 -9.64 -18.68
C PRO A 75 -16.00 -9.99 -19.46
N THR A 76 -15.63 -9.21 -20.49
CA THR A 76 -14.33 -9.37 -21.15
C THR A 76 -13.66 -8.08 -21.65
N ASP A 77 -14.18 -6.87 -21.34
CA ASP A 77 -13.58 -5.60 -21.81
C ASP A 77 -13.07 -4.71 -20.64
N ALA A 78 -12.43 -5.31 -19.63
CA ALA A 78 -11.92 -4.57 -18.46
C ALA A 78 -10.56 -3.87 -18.68
N ASP A 79 -9.86 -4.11 -19.80
CA ASP A 79 -8.48 -3.65 -20.01
C ASP A 79 -8.31 -2.39 -20.89
N THR A 80 -9.37 -1.59 -21.12
CA THR A 80 -9.26 -0.31 -21.87
C THR A 80 -9.81 0.93 -21.16
N LEU A 81 -9.82 0.95 -19.83
CA LEU A 81 -10.29 2.09 -19.02
C LEU A 81 -9.21 3.15 -18.65
N LEU A 82 -8.07 3.16 -19.34
CA LEU A 82 -7.10 4.27 -19.30
C LEU A 82 -6.95 4.91 -20.69
N SER A 83 -8.06 5.34 -21.28
CA SER A 83 -8.02 6.33 -22.36
C SER A 83 -9.04 7.45 -22.12
N PRO A 84 -8.65 8.72 -22.32
CA PRO A 84 -9.48 9.84 -21.96
C PRO A 84 -10.50 10.10 -23.08
N ARG A 85 -11.71 9.54 -23.02
CA ARG A 85 -12.87 10.05 -23.77
C ARG A 85 -14.19 9.36 -23.43
N ARG A 86 -14.99 10.03 -22.59
CA ARG A 86 -16.32 10.59 -22.96
C ARG A 86 -17.00 11.18 -21.72
N ALA A 87 -16.47 12.31 -21.24
CA ALA A 87 -17.32 13.32 -20.63
C ALA A 87 -18.18 13.92 -21.76
N ARG A 88 -19.40 13.40 -21.93
CA ARG A 88 -20.41 13.99 -22.81
C ARG A 88 -20.79 15.35 -22.22
N THR A 89 -20.12 16.37 -22.74
CA THR A 89 -20.57 17.75 -22.95
C THR A 89 -21.99 18.06 -22.45
N VAL A 90 -22.06 18.72 -21.29
CA VAL A 90 -23.14 19.67 -21.00
C VAL A 90 -22.56 21.07 -21.16
N THR A 91 -23.25 21.84 -21.97
CA THR A 91 -22.90 23.14 -22.53
C THR A 91 -22.78 24.23 -21.45
N GLY A 92 -21.56 24.73 -21.20
CA GLY A 92 -21.36 25.88 -20.32
C GLY A 92 -19.91 26.35 -20.19
N THR A 93 -19.49 27.22 -21.13
CA THR A 93 -18.27 28.08 -21.18
C THR A 93 -17.15 27.63 -22.13
N ARG A 94 -17.40 27.84 -23.43
CA ARG A 94 -16.53 27.54 -24.58
C ARG A 94 -15.16 28.26 -24.62
N VAL A 95 -14.88 29.22 -23.75
CA VAL A 95 -13.61 29.97 -23.81
C VAL A 95 -12.47 29.25 -23.07
N TRP A 96 -12.78 28.54 -21.98
CA TRP A 96 -11.76 27.92 -21.12
C TRP A 96 -11.57 26.42 -21.33
N ALA A 97 -12.55 25.73 -21.95
CA ALA A 97 -12.38 24.32 -22.37
C ALA A 97 -11.26 24.13 -23.41
N CYS A 98 -10.81 25.22 -24.06
CA CYS A 98 -9.73 25.22 -25.06
C CYS A 98 -8.34 25.47 -24.44
N LEU A 99 -8.25 25.95 -23.20
CA LEU A 99 -6.99 26.17 -22.49
C LEU A 99 -6.74 25.04 -21.48
N SER A 100 -5.61 24.33 -21.62
CA SER A 100 -5.18 23.42 -20.55
C SER A 100 -4.99 24.21 -19.25
N ARG A 101 -5.29 23.60 -18.11
CA ARG A 101 -5.09 24.18 -16.76
C ARG A 101 -3.70 24.81 -16.61
N GLN A 102 -2.69 24.21 -17.24
CA GLN A 102 -1.33 24.73 -17.29
C GLN A 102 -1.22 26.09 -17.97
N ARG A 103 -1.81 26.23 -19.17
CA ARG A 103 -1.79 27.49 -19.93
C ARG A 103 -2.58 28.58 -19.20
N ALA A 104 -3.68 28.22 -18.55
CA ALA A 104 -4.47 29.16 -17.75
C ALA A 104 -3.63 29.79 -16.62
N VAL A 105 -2.93 28.95 -15.85
CA VAL A 105 -2.05 29.41 -14.76
C VAL A 105 -0.90 30.27 -15.29
N GLN A 106 -0.27 29.84 -16.39
CA GLN A 106 0.82 30.59 -17.03
C GLN A 106 0.39 31.99 -17.49
N ILE A 107 -0.77 32.09 -18.16
CA ILE A 107 -1.30 33.36 -18.64
C ILE A 107 -1.61 34.28 -17.45
N CYS A 108 -2.28 33.75 -16.43
CA CYS A 108 -2.68 34.56 -15.28
C CYS A 108 -1.46 35.07 -14.50
N PHE A 109 -0.45 34.22 -14.26
CA PHE A 109 0.82 34.67 -13.65
C PHE A 109 1.49 35.76 -14.49
N SER A 110 1.57 35.57 -15.82
CA SER A 110 2.17 36.54 -16.73
C SER A 110 1.43 37.88 -16.72
N CYS A 111 0.09 37.85 -16.65
CA CYS A 111 -0.74 39.04 -16.51
C CYS A 111 -0.49 39.75 -15.17
N THR A 112 -0.45 39.02 -14.05
CA THR A 112 -0.16 39.59 -12.73
C THR A 112 1.21 40.26 -12.71
N TYR A 113 2.25 39.58 -13.22
CA TYR A 113 3.60 40.12 -13.33
C TYR A 113 3.63 41.39 -14.19
N LEU A 114 2.99 41.36 -15.37
CA LEU A 114 2.96 42.50 -16.29
C LEU A 114 2.25 43.71 -15.68
N ILE A 115 1.13 43.51 -14.99
CA ILE A 115 0.39 44.59 -14.33
C ILE A 115 1.25 45.23 -13.23
N CYS A 116 1.93 44.43 -12.40
CA CYS A 116 2.84 44.94 -11.37
C CYS A 116 4.03 45.69 -11.98
N MET A 117 4.57 45.19 -13.11
CA MET A 117 5.65 45.83 -13.86
C MET A 117 5.21 47.18 -14.42
N ILE A 118 4.01 47.26 -15.03
CA ILE A 118 3.47 48.52 -15.56
C ILE A 118 3.30 49.54 -14.43
N ALA A 119 2.68 49.15 -13.31
CA ALA A 119 2.52 50.03 -12.16
C ALA A 119 3.87 50.60 -11.68
N THR A 120 4.89 49.74 -11.59
CA THR A 120 6.23 50.13 -11.15
C THR A 120 6.94 51.03 -12.17
N VAL A 121 6.90 50.70 -13.46
CA VAL A 121 7.56 51.48 -14.53
C VAL A 121 6.89 52.84 -14.72
N VAL A 122 5.55 52.92 -14.66
CA VAL A 122 4.83 54.19 -14.72
C VAL A 122 5.14 55.04 -13.49
N SER A 123 5.21 54.42 -12.31
CA SER A 123 5.59 55.13 -11.08
C SER A 123 7.03 55.65 -11.12
N LEU A 124 7.94 54.87 -11.72
CA LEU A 124 9.32 55.28 -11.99
C LEU A 124 9.40 56.46 -12.97
N ALA A 125 8.65 56.40 -14.09
CA ALA A 125 8.63 57.45 -15.11
C ALA A 125 8.02 58.77 -14.60
N THR A 126 7.02 58.67 -13.72
CA THR A 126 6.36 59.82 -13.08
C THR A 126 7.09 60.32 -11.83
N ARG A 127 8.20 59.68 -11.44
CA ARG A 127 8.98 59.96 -10.21
C ARG A 127 8.18 59.87 -8.91
N THR A 128 7.16 59.02 -8.90
CA THR A 128 6.29 58.76 -7.75
C THR A 128 6.75 57.55 -6.93
N LEU A 129 7.69 56.76 -7.42
CA LEU A 129 8.23 55.61 -6.68
C LEU A 129 9.15 56.09 -5.54
N SER A 130 8.79 55.74 -4.30
CA SER A 130 9.39 56.25 -3.05
C SER A 130 10.19 55.18 -2.30
N LYS A 131 11.34 55.57 -1.74
CA LYS A 131 12.16 54.71 -0.86
C LYS A 131 11.49 54.43 0.50
N ASN A 132 10.50 55.22 0.92
CA ASN A 132 9.85 55.07 2.22
C ASN A 132 8.55 54.27 2.12
N THR A 133 7.76 54.51 1.08
CA THR A 133 6.40 53.95 0.91
C THR A 133 6.28 53.02 -0.31
N GLY A 134 7.31 52.92 -1.14
CA GLY A 134 7.27 52.13 -2.37
C GLY A 134 6.40 52.80 -3.43
N LEU A 135 5.32 52.15 -3.82
CA LEU A 135 4.31 52.76 -4.67
C LEU A 135 3.45 53.74 -3.86
N HIS A 136 2.81 54.69 -4.53
CA HIS A 136 1.75 55.45 -3.88
C HIS A 136 0.53 54.55 -3.58
N TRP A 137 -0.22 54.89 -2.54
CA TRP A 137 -1.36 54.09 -2.04
C TRP A 137 -2.44 53.85 -3.10
N GLU A 138 -2.62 54.76 -4.07
CA GLU A 138 -3.57 54.63 -5.18
C GLU A 138 -3.23 53.41 -6.05
N TRP A 139 -1.94 53.11 -6.25
CA TRP A 139 -1.51 51.92 -6.99
C TRP A 139 -1.79 50.64 -6.22
N TYR A 140 -1.47 50.59 -4.92
CA TYR A 140 -1.79 49.43 -4.08
C TYR A 140 -3.29 49.14 -4.08
N LEU A 141 -4.11 50.18 -4.00
CA LEU A 141 -5.57 50.06 -3.98
C LEU A 141 -6.15 49.72 -5.36
N GLY A 142 -5.58 50.24 -6.44
CA GLY A 142 -5.94 49.87 -7.82
C GLY A 142 -5.63 48.41 -8.11
N LEU A 143 -4.45 47.92 -7.70
CA LEU A 143 -4.05 46.52 -7.82
C LEU A 143 -4.95 45.60 -6.98
N LEU A 144 -5.29 46.01 -5.76
CA LEU A 144 -6.25 45.30 -4.90
C LEU A 144 -7.62 45.19 -5.59
N SER A 145 -8.10 46.29 -6.18
CA SER A 145 -9.39 46.33 -6.87
C SER A 145 -9.41 45.42 -8.10
N LEU A 146 -8.31 45.37 -8.87
CA LEU A 146 -8.15 44.46 -10.00
C LEU A 146 -8.14 42.99 -9.57
N ALA A 147 -7.49 42.67 -8.45
CA ALA A 147 -7.49 41.32 -7.89
C ALA A 147 -8.89 40.89 -7.41
N CYS A 148 -9.66 41.78 -6.76
CA CYS A 148 -11.06 41.53 -6.42
C CYS A 148 -11.93 41.32 -7.66
N LEU A 149 -11.74 42.14 -8.70
CA LEU A 149 -12.45 42.01 -9.97
C LEU A 149 -12.12 40.68 -10.66
N TRP A 150 -10.86 40.24 -10.60
CA TRP A 150 -10.44 38.95 -11.12
C TRP A 150 -11.13 37.78 -10.41
N HIS A 151 -11.19 37.78 -9.08
CA HIS A 151 -11.94 36.77 -8.33
C HIS A 151 -13.44 36.82 -8.68
N LEU A 152 -14.01 38.01 -8.89
CA LEU A 152 -15.41 38.18 -9.29
C LEU A 152 -15.68 37.58 -10.67
N LEU A 153 -14.77 37.78 -11.62
CA LEU A 153 -14.83 37.16 -12.94
C LEU A 153 -14.75 35.63 -12.85
N GLN A 154 -13.88 35.09 -12.00
CA GLN A 154 -13.85 33.64 -11.74
C GLN A 154 -15.20 33.15 -11.20
N ALA A 155 -15.80 33.88 -10.24
CA ALA A 155 -17.09 33.55 -9.66
C ALA A 155 -18.24 33.56 -10.70
N LEU A 156 -18.22 34.51 -11.63
CA LEU A 156 -19.19 34.60 -12.73
C LEU A 156 -19.02 33.47 -13.76
N CYS A 157 -17.79 33.01 -13.97
CA CYS A 157 -17.48 31.93 -14.89
C CYS A 157 -17.59 30.53 -14.24
N LEU A 158 -18.09 30.42 -13.00
CA LEU A 158 -18.24 29.13 -12.32
C LEU A 158 -19.18 28.18 -13.10
N PRO A 159 -18.79 26.90 -13.29
CA PRO A 159 -19.65 25.93 -13.94
C PRO A 159 -20.99 25.74 -13.19
N LYS A 160 -22.10 25.70 -13.94
CA LYS A 160 -23.47 25.78 -13.38
C LYS A 160 -23.92 24.55 -12.60
N GLU A 161 -23.17 23.46 -12.68
CA GLU A 161 -23.59 22.14 -12.19
C GLU A 161 -23.05 21.79 -10.80
N HIS A 162 -22.03 22.52 -10.32
CA HIS A 162 -21.40 22.23 -9.03
C HIS A 162 -21.98 23.09 -7.91
N GLU A 163 -21.91 22.58 -6.68
CA GLU A 163 -22.32 23.30 -5.48
C GLU A 163 -21.09 23.95 -4.83
N TYR A 164 -21.21 25.23 -4.49
CA TYR A 164 -20.08 26.05 -4.04
C TYR A 164 -20.26 26.49 -2.59
N SER A 165 -19.14 26.63 -1.85
CA SER A 165 -19.21 27.16 -0.50
C SER A 165 -19.54 28.65 -0.51
N ARG A 166 -20.51 29.10 0.31
CA ARG A 166 -20.90 30.52 0.43
C ARG A 166 -19.73 31.42 0.82
N THR A 167 -18.73 30.87 1.49
CA THR A 167 -17.52 31.57 1.92
C THR A 167 -16.36 31.43 0.95
N ALA A 168 -16.46 30.62 -0.13
CA ALA A 168 -15.34 30.35 -1.05
C ALA A 168 -14.74 31.63 -1.65
N PHE A 169 -15.59 32.59 -2.00
CA PHE A 169 -15.11 33.87 -2.54
C PHE A 169 -14.31 34.67 -1.51
N ALA A 170 -14.83 34.77 -0.28
CA ALA A 170 -14.16 35.47 0.81
C ALA A 170 -12.87 34.76 1.22
N GLU A 171 -12.88 33.43 1.26
CA GLU A 171 -11.71 32.58 1.54
C GLU A 171 -10.62 32.77 0.47
N ALA A 172 -10.97 32.72 -0.82
CA ALA A 172 -10.08 32.95 -1.95
C ALA A 172 -9.48 34.36 -1.95
N THR A 173 -10.30 35.36 -1.63
CA THR A 173 -9.88 36.76 -1.54
C THR A 173 -8.92 36.97 -0.37
N LEU A 174 -9.22 36.42 0.80
CA LEU A 174 -8.33 36.49 1.98
C LEU A 174 -6.99 35.78 1.70
N ALA A 175 -7.02 34.57 1.16
CA ALA A 175 -5.80 33.83 0.83
C ALA A 175 -4.95 34.54 -0.25
N GLY A 176 -5.61 35.19 -1.22
CA GLY A 176 -4.96 35.91 -2.31
C GLY A 176 -4.50 37.34 -1.99
N MET A 177 -4.83 37.88 -0.81
CA MET A 177 -4.57 39.30 -0.47
C MET A 177 -3.80 39.52 0.82
N VAL A 178 -3.66 38.51 1.68
CA VAL A 178 -2.87 38.65 2.91
C VAL A 178 -1.38 38.77 2.55
N PRO A 179 -0.69 39.86 2.94
CA PRO A 179 0.72 40.11 2.61
C PRO A 179 1.71 39.01 3.02
N PHE A 180 1.28 38.12 3.91
CA PHE A 180 2.09 37.01 4.44
C PHE A 180 1.76 35.66 3.80
N LEU A 181 0.68 35.56 3.01
CA LEU A 181 0.14 34.30 2.45
C LEU A 181 -0.01 34.30 0.91
N SER A 182 0.08 35.47 0.26
CA SER A 182 -0.26 35.63 -1.16
C SER A 182 0.95 35.76 -2.07
N ASP A 183 1.07 34.82 -3.02
CA ASP A 183 2.04 34.86 -4.13
C ASP A 183 1.91 36.13 -5.00
N ASN A 184 0.70 36.73 -5.08
CA ASN A 184 0.48 37.97 -5.84
C ASN A 184 1.16 39.18 -5.18
N PHE A 185 1.19 39.20 -3.84
CA PHE A 185 1.87 40.25 -3.09
C PHE A 185 3.39 40.12 -3.22
N ASP A 186 3.91 38.88 -3.20
CA ASP A 186 5.32 38.60 -3.44
C ASP A 186 5.76 39.00 -4.86
N THR A 187 4.92 38.80 -5.86
CA THR A 187 5.19 39.28 -7.23
C THR A 187 5.31 40.81 -7.28
N LEU A 188 4.43 41.54 -6.57
CA LEU A 188 4.44 43.01 -6.54
C LEU A 188 5.67 43.57 -5.81
N LYS A 189 5.98 43.05 -4.62
CA LYS A 189 7.10 43.55 -3.80
C LYS A 189 8.43 43.43 -4.54
N ASP A 190 8.60 42.33 -5.26
CA ASP A 190 9.84 42.03 -5.95
C ASP A 190 10.04 42.88 -7.21
N VAL A 191 8.97 43.07 -7.97
CA VAL A 191 8.96 43.96 -9.14
C VAL A 191 9.25 45.40 -8.73
N MET A 192 8.64 45.85 -7.63
CA MET A 192 8.88 47.16 -7.04
C MET A 192 10.34 47.33 -6.59
N PHE A 193 10.95 46.30 -5.99
CA PHE A 193 12.36 46.32 -5.60
C PHE A 193 13.29 46.53 -6.79
N GLY A 194 13.03 45.90 -7.94
CA GLY A 194 13.77 46.17 -9.18
C GLY A 194 13.67 47.63 -9.64
N GLY A 195 12.48 48.23 -9.52
CA GLY A 195 12.27 49.66 -9.80
C GLY A 195 13.07 50.59 -8.89
N LEU A 196 13.15 50.27 -7.59
CA LEU A 196 13.94 51.02 -6.62
C LEU A 196 15.44 50.89 -6.87
N CYS A 197 15.92 49.73 -7.29
CA CYS A 197 17.30 49.52 -7.72
C CYS A 197 17.63 50.37 -8.96
N TRP A 198 16.69 50.52 -9.89
CA TRP A 198 16.88 51.29 -11.12
C TRP A 198 17.08 52.78 -10.89
N GLN A 199 16.49 53.34 -9.81
CA GLN A 199 16.65 54.74 -9.42
C GLN A 199 18.05 55.06 -8.88
N SER A 200 18.86 54.06 -8.54
CA SER A 200 20.20 54.29 -8.01
C SER A 200 21.14 54.88 -9.07
N GLU A 201 21.98 55.81 -8.64
CA GLU A 201 23.07 56.36 -9.45
C GLU A 201 24.29 55.42 -9.52
N ARG A 202 24.34 54.41 -8.63
CA ARG A 202 25.46 53.46 -8.58
C ARG A 202 25.27 52.37 -9.63
N PRO A 203 26.22 52.18 -10.56
CA PRO A 203 26.06 51.24 -11.66
C PRO A 203 25.85 49.78 -11.18
N GLY A 204 26.50 49.38 -10.09
CA GLY A 204 26.32 48.07 -9.49
C GLY A 204 24.90 47.81 -8.96
N VAL A 205 24.29 48.80 -8.29
CA VAL A 205 22.92 48.70 -7.78
C VAL A 205 21.91 48.75 -8.92
N LYS A 206 22.17 49.57 -9.93
CA LYS A 206 21.35 49.66 -11.13
C LYS A 206 21.35 48.36 -11.95
N ALA A 207 22.48 47.65 -12.00
CA ALA A 207 22.55 46.32 -12.62
C ALA A 207 21.71 45.27 -11.87
N MET A 208 21.54 45.39 -10.54
CA MET A 208 20.67 44.49 -9.77
C MET A 208 19.19 44.61 -10.15
N ALA A 209 18.75 45.76 -10.67
CA ALA A 209 17.37 45.92 -11.17
C ALA A 209 17.03 44.92 -12.28
N TRP A 210 17.96 44.70 -13.21
CA TRP A 210 17.81 43.72 -14.28
C TRP A 210 17.81 42.29 -13.74
N LEU A 211 18.66 41.99 -12.75
CA LEU A 211 18.68 40.69 -12.11
C LEU A 211 17.35 40.39 -11.41
N ALA A 212 16.79 41.35 -10.66
CA ALA A 212 15.50 41.21 -10.01
C ALA A 212 14.35 40.98 -11.01
N TRP A 213 14.28 41.78 -12.09
CA TRP A 213 13.23 41.67 -13.10
C TRP A 213 13.35 40.46 -14.03
N LEU A 214 14.53 39.85 -14.19
CA LEU A 214 14.71 38.66 -15.01
C LEU A 214 14.63 37.36 -14.20
N TYR A 215 15.01 37.39 -12.92
CA TYR A 215 15.03 36.22 -12.04
C TYR A 215 13.65 35.61 -11.84
N ILE A 216 12.64 36.42 -11.50
CA ILE A 216 11.32 35.92 -11.10
C ILE A 216 10.57 35.26 -12.27
N PRO A 217 10.51 35.86 -13.48
CA PRO A 217 9.93 35.20 -14.64
C PRO A 217 10.68 33.91 -14.99
N ALA A 218 12.01 33.90 -14.90
CA ALA A 218 12.81 32.71 -15.21
C ALA A 218 12.59 31.57 -14.20
N PHE A 219 12.55 31.90 -12.90
CA PHE A 219 12.28 30.95 -11.82
C PHE A 219 10.86 30.37 -11.91
N HIS A 220 9.85 31.21 -12.11
CA HIS A 220 8.47 30.76 -12.30
C HIS A 220 8.29 29.97 -13.60
N ALA A 221 8.95 30.34 -14.69
CA ALA A 221 8.94 29.56 -15.93
C ALA A 221 9.56 28.17 -15.75
N TYR A 222 10.60 28.05 -14.92
CA TYR A 222 11.17 26.76 -14.52
C TYR A 222 10.20 25.94 -13.65
N LEU A 223 9.59 26.56 -12.64
CA LEU A 223 8.63 25.90 -11.74
C LEU A 223 7.36 25.42 -12.46
N LEU A 224 6.83 26.22 -13.40
CA LEU A 224 5.64 25.91 -14.20
C LEU A 224 5.83 24.73 -15.17
N ARG A 225 7.06 24.22 -15.34
CA ARG A 225 7.35 22.96 -16.05
C ARG A 225 7.17 21.72 -15.16
N LYS A 226 7.14 21.88 -13.83
CA LYS A 226 6.93 20.77 -12.89
C LYS A 226 5.43 20.61 -12.61
N LYS A 227 4.84 19.49 -13.02
CA LYS A 227 3.40 19.18 -12.82
C LYS A 227 2.94 19.35 -11.36
N ARG A 228 3.81 19.02 -10.40
CA ARG A 228 3.52 19.13 -8.96
C ARG A 228 3.29 20.58 -8.51
N VAL A 229 4.15 21.49 -8.95
CA VAL A 229 4.09 22.92 -8.58
C VAL A 229 2.92 23.62 -9.28
N LEU A 230 2.59 23.19 -10.49
CA LEU A 230 1.47 23.73 -11.25
C LEU A 230 0.12 23.60 -10.52
N ASN A 231 -0.11 22.48 -9.83
CA ASN A 231 -1.35 22.27 -9.09
C ASN A 231 -1.46 23.14 -7.84
N GLU A 232 -0.33 23.41 -7.17
CA GLU A 232 -0.26 24.33 -6.03
C GLU A 232 -0.47 25.77 -6.50
N LEU A 233 0.23 26.20 -7.55
CA LEU A 233 0.09 27.54 -8.13
C LEU A 233 -1.33 27.80 -8.69
N ALA A 234 -1.98 26.77 -9.22
CA ALA A 234 -3.39 26.85 -9.63
C ALA A 234 -4.31 27.20 -8.46
N GLY A 235 -4.01 26.74 -7.25
CA GLY A 235 -4.77 27.05 -6.04
C GLY A 235 -4.69 28.53 -5.63
N HIS A 236 -3.60 29.21 -6.00
CA HIS A 236 -3.41 30.63 -5.71
C HIS A 236 -3.99 31.52 -6.82
N VAL A 237 -3.76 31.14 -8.08
CA VAL A 237 -4.10 31.97 -9.24
C VAL A 237 -5.56 31.77 -9.71
N LEU A 238 -6.12 30.57 -9.49
CA LEU A 238 -7.50 30.18 -9.81
C LEU A 238 -8.27 29.78 -8.53
N SER A 239 -8.03 30.48 -7.44
CA SER A 239 -8.46 30.13 -6.08
C SER A 239 -9.96 29.86 -5.92
N VAL A 240 -10.82 30.68 -6.52
CA VAL A 240 -12.29 30.52 -6.45
C VAL A 240 -12.74 29.22 -7.14
N TRP A 241 -12.09 28.86 -8.24
CA TRP A 241 -12.37 27.63 -8.99
C TRP A 241 -11.79 26.38 -8.34
N THR A 242 -10.58 26.44 -7.80
CA THR A 242 -10.00 25.28 -7.10
C THR A 242 -10.79 24.93 -5.85
N MET A 243 -11.23 25.94 -5.09
CA MET A 243 -12.10 25.74 -3.93
C MET A 243 -13.42 25.10 -4.30
N ALA A 244 -13.96 25.39 -5.49
CA ALA A 244 -15.16 24.74 -5.98
C ALA A 244 -15.01 23.23 -6.14
N THR A 245 -13.95 22.81 -6.84
CA THR A 245 -13.67 21.40 -7.15
C THR A 245 -13.37 20.56 -5.90
N GLU A 246 -12.78 21.17 -4.87
CA GLU A 246 -12.56 20.49 -3.58
C GLU A 246 -13.88 20.20 -2.84
N THR A 247 -14.89 21.06 -2.99
CA THR A 247 -16.23 20.85 -2.40
C THR A 247 -16.97 19.68 -3.06
N GLU A 248 -16.79 19.47 -4.36
CA GLU A 248 -17.42 18.37 -5.09
C GLU A 248 -16.90 17.00 -4.62
N ALA A 249 -15.58 16.88 -4.43
CA ALA A 249 -14.97 15.69 -3.83
C ALA A 249 -15.44 15.46 -2.38
N ALA A 250 -15.65 16.53 -1.62
CA ALA A 250 -16.16 16.46 -0.25
C ALA A 250 -17.65 16.06 -0.20
N GLN A 251 -18.46 16.49 -1.17
CA GLN A 251 -19.90 16.20 -1.23
C GLN A 251 -20.21 14.79 -1.72
N ASN A 252 -19.43 14.26 -2.66
CA ASN A 252 -19.56 12.86 -3.07
C ASN A 252 -19.26 11.88 -1.92
N GLN A 253 -18.45 12.30 -0.94
CA GLN A 253 -18.14 11.53 0.27
C GLN A 253 -19.13 11.78 1.43
N GLU A 254 -19.93 12.85 1.38
CA GLU A 254 -20.91 13.19 2.44
C GLU A 254 -22.25 12.48 2.28
N ALA A 255 -22.55 11.94 1.09
CA ALA A 255 -23.75 11.14 0.83
C ALA A 255 -23.81 9.83 1.64
N GLU A 256 -22.74 9.47 2.35
CA GLU A 256 -22.61 8.21 3.11
C GLU A 256 -22.61 8.38 4.65
N ARG A 257 -22.79 9.59 5.21
CA ARG A 257 -22.70 9.82 6.69
C ARG A 257 -24.05 10.14 7.38
N PRO A 258 -24.47 9.39 8.42
CA PRO A 258 -25.76 9.62 9.10
C PRO A 258 -25.88 10.89 9.97
N ASP A 259 -24.78 11.45 10.51
CA ASP A 259 -24.85 12.37 11.67
C ASP A 259 -24.18 13.76 11.51
N SER A 260 -24.41 14.48 10.41
CA SER A 260 -23.72 15.77 10.13
C SER A 260 -24.40 17.06 10.63
N LYS A 261 -25.47 16.99 11.43
CA LYS A 261 -26.36 18.16 11.66
C LYS A 261 -26.03 19.12 12.81
N LYS A 262 -24.99 18.92 13.64
CA LYS A 262 -24.88 19.66 14.92
C LYS A 262 -23.74 20.66 15.16
N ASP A 263 -22.76 20.85 14.28
CA ASP A 263 -21.62 21.74 14.62
C ASP A 263 -21.66 23.13 13.96
N GLY A 264 -21.33 24.20 14.68
CA GLY A 264 -21.48 25.59 14.20
C GLY A 264 -20.65 25.92 12.93
N SER A 265 -21.25 26.69 12.00
CA SER A 265 -20.66 27.00 10.68
C SER A 265 -19.25 27.60 10.72
N CYS A 266 -18.94 28.44 11.70
CA CYS A 266 -17.61 29.06 11.83
C CYS A 266 -16.53 28.10 12.34
N ARG A 267 -16.89 27.21 13.28
CA ARG A 267 -15.94 26.24 13.84
C ARG A 267 -15.53 25.21 12.79
N ARG A 268 -16.49 24.75 11.97
CA ARG A 268 -16.23 23.92 10.79
C ARG A 268 -15.32 24.61 9.77
N MET A 269 -15.58 25.88 9.45
CA MET A 269 -14.72 26.63 8.52
C MET A 269 -13.26 26.73 9.00
N TRP A 270 -13.05 26.96 10.30
CA TRP A 270 -11.70 27.03 10.87
C TRP A 270 -10.96 25.69 10.80
N HIS A 271 -11.60 24.60 11.24
CA HIS A 271 -10.98 23.27 11.30
C HIS A 271 -10.87 22.55 9.96
N ASP A 272 -11.88 22.64 9.09
CA ASP A 272 -11.93 21.85 7.86
C ASP A 272 -11.19 22.52 6.69
N LYS A 273 -10.96 23.83 6.76
CA LYS A 273 -10.42 24.61 5.64
C LYS A 273 -9.20 25.47 5.99
N LEU A 274 -9.34 26.39 6.96
CA LEU A 274 -8.28 27.38 7.25
C LEU A 274 -7.04 26.74 7.89
N LEU A 275 -7.23 25.88 8.90
CA LEU A 275 -6.14 25.17 9.57
C LEU A 275 -5.31 24.31 8.59
N PRO A 276 -5.91 23.50 7.70
CA PRO A 276 -5.17 22.79 6.65
C PRO A 276 -4.40 23.70 5.69
N ILE A 277 -4.95 24.86 5.33
CA ILE A 277 -4.25 25.83 4.46
C ILE A 277 -3.01 26.37 5.19
N LEU A 278 -3.16 26.81 6.45
CA LEU A 278 -2.03 27.28 7.28
C LEU A 278 -0.99 26.19 7.49
N TYR A 279 -1.41 24.95 7.73
CA TYR A 279 -0.51 23.80 7.83
C TYR A 279 0.31 23.62 6.55
N ARG A 280 -0.31 23.62 5.36
CA ARG A 280 0.41 23.47 4.08
C ARG A 280 1.48 24.54 3.88
N GLN A 281 1.19 25.78 4.28
CA GLN A 281 2.13 26.91 4.18
C GLN A 281 3.32 26.79 5.15
N THR A 282 3.19 25.98 6.20
CA THR A 282 4.24 25.79 7.21
C THR A 282 4.98 24.46 7.07
N THR A 283 4.70 23.67 6.02
CA THR A 283 5.40 22.39 5.79
C THR A 283 6.89 22.59 5.52
N PRO A 284 7.77 21.64 5.91
CA PRO A 284 9.21 21.71 5.64
C PRO A 284 9.53 21.89 4.15
N THR A 285 8.78 21.20 3.28
CA THR A 285 8.93 21.31 1.83
C THR A 285 8.64 22.74 1.35
N LYS A 286 7.55 23.37 1.81
CA LYS A 286 7.19 24.74 1.43
C LYS A 286 8.18 25.75 2.01
N GLN A 287 8.67 25.55 3.24
CA GLN A 287 9.72 26.39 3.82
C GLN A 287 11.02 26.36 3.01
N GLN A 288 11.45 25.19 2.54
CA GLN A 288 12.61 25.07 1.65
C GLN A 288 12.37 25.81 0.31
N MET A 289 11.18 25.69 -0.27
CA MET A 289 10.83 26.44 -1.48
C MET A 289 10.87 27.96 -1.24
N LEU A 290 10.28 28.44 -0.15
CA LEU A 290 10.29 29.86 0.23
C LEU A 290 11.70 30.39 0.46
N LEU A 291 12.60 29.58 1.02
CA LEU A 291 14.00 29.95 1.23
C LEU A 291 14.75 30.07 -0.10
N ILE A 292 14.56 29.12 -1.02
CA ILE A 292 15.15 29.18 -2.37
C ILE A 292 14.62 30.39 -3.14
N GLU A 293 13.32 30.68 -3.01
CA GLU A 293 12.66 31.78 -3.71
C GLU A 293 13.10 33.15 -3.19
N ASN A 294 13.09 33.37 -1.86
CA ASN A 294 13.29 34.70 -1.26
C ASN A 294 14.77 35.01 -0.91
N ALA A 295 15.65 34.02 -0.79
CA ALA A 295 17.04 34.28 -0.40
C ALA A 295 17.82 35.21 -1.37
N PRO A 296 17.70 35.06 -2.71
CA PRO A 296 18.37 35.97 -3.64
C PRO A 296 17.91 37.43 -3.48
N GLN A 297 16.60 37.66 -3.32
CA GLN A 297 16.02 38.99 -3.09
C GLN A 297 16.50 39.59 -1.76
N ALA A 298 16.57 38.80 -0.69
CA ALA A 298 17.08 39.27 0.60
C ALA A 298 18.55 39.71 0.51
N ILE A 299 19.40 38.97 -0.21
CA ILE A 299 20.80 39.34 -0.45
C ILE A 299 20.89 40.67 -1.22
N MET A 300 20.14 40.79 -2.31
CA MET A 300 20.10 42.03 -3.09
C MET A 300 19.59 43.22 -2.26
N ALA A 301 18.60 42.99 -1.40
CA ALA A 301 18.05 44.02 -0.51
C ALA A 301 19.07 44.49 0.54
N VAL A 302 19.91 43.60 1.08
CA VAL A 302 21.01 43.96 1.99
C VAL A 302 22.05 44.82 1.26
N VAL A 303 22.46 44.41 0.05
CA VAL A 303 23.41 45.17 -0.78
C VAL A 303 22.85 46.55 -1.12
N TYR A 304 21.57 46.63 -1.49
CA TYR A 304 20.88 47.88 -1.75
C TYR A 304 20.87 48.78 -0.51
N THR A 305 20.51 48.25 0.66
CA THR A 305 20.43 48.98 1.93
C THR A 305 21.80 49.55 2.32
N ALA A 306 22.86 48.75 2.18
CA ALA A 306 24.24 49.16 2.45
C ALA A 306 24.74 50.23 1.46
N ALA A 307 24.27 50.19 0.21
CA ALA A 307 24.67 51.13 -0.82
C ALA A 307 23.91 52.47 -0.73
N GLU A 308 22.60 52.45 -0.50
CA GLU A 308 21.72 53.62 -0.67
C GLU A 308 21.31 54.31 0.63
N GLY A 309 21.86 53.90 1.78
CA GLY A 309 21.56 54.50 3.08
C GLY A 309 20.27 53.98 3.74
N GLY A 310 19.78 52.83 3.27
CA GLY A 310 18.59 52.15 3.80
C GLY A 310 17.25 52.62 3.24
N SER A 311 16.32 51.68 3.09
CA SER A 311 14.93 51.92 2.70
C SER A 311 14.05 51.07 3.61
N VAL A 312 13.20 51.72 4.41
CA VAL A 312 12.33 51.04 5.39
C VAL A 312 11.47 50.00 4.69
N ILE A 313 10.92 50.31 3.52
CA ILE A 313 10.07 49.38 2.79
C ILE A 313 10.84 48.20 2.18
N VAL A 314 12.06 48.43 1.66
CA VAL A 314 12.91 47.36 1.12
C VAL A 314 13.35 46.41 2.22
N SER A 315 13.78 46.95 3.36
CA SER A 315 14.21 46.14 4.51
C SER A 315 13.04 45.35 5.10
N ILE A 316 11.85 45.95 5.23
CA ILE A 316 10.69 45.22 5.77
C ILE A 316 10.22 44.12 4.81
N LEU A 317 10.02 44.42 3.52
CA LEU A 317 9.37 43.49 2.59
C LEU A 317 10.30 42.37 2.09
N ASN A 318 11.59 42.65 1.92
CA ASN A 318 12.53 41.69 1.32
C ASN A 318 13.46 41.01 2.34
N ILE A 319 13.49 41.49 3.59
CA ILE A 319 14.31 40.90 4.66
C ILE A 319 13.41 40.46 5.82
N THR A 320 12.71 41.40 6.46
CA THR A 320 11.92 41.09 7.67
C THR A 320 10.77 40.13 7.41
N VAL A 321 9.95 40.35 6.36
CA VAL A 321 8.80 39.49 6.04
C VAL A 321 9.21 38.05 5.69
N PRO A 322 10.20 37.80 4.80
CA PRO A 322 10.66 36.44 4.51
C PRO A 322 11.24 35.72 5.74
N ILE A 323 11.99 36.43 6.60
CA ILE A 323 12.49 35.87 7.86
C ILE A 323 11.29 35.47 8.75
N LEU A 324 10.29 36.34 8.90
CA LEU A 324 9.09 36.03 9.67
C LEU A 324 8.29 34.86 9.08
N GLN A 325 8.23 34.71 7.75
CA GLN A 325 7.56 33.58 7.10
C GLN A 325 8.26 32.25 7.39
N VAL A 326 9.60 32.20 7.26
CA VAL A 326 10.37 30.98 7.52
C VAL A 326 10.40 30.66 9.01
N VAL A 327 10.78 31.62 9.86
CA VAL A 327 10.89 31.43 11.31
C VAL A 327 9.51 31.23 11.95
N GLY A 328 8.51 32.02 11.54
CA GLY A 328 7.14 31.85 11.99
C GLY A 328 6.56 30.51 11.54
N GLY A 329 6.87 30.08 10.32
CA GLY A 329 6.54 28.74 9.84
C GLY A 329 7.15 27.64 10.70
N TRP A 330 8.44 27.73 11.03
CA TRP A 330 9.12 26.78 11.91
C TRP A 330 8.50 26.76 13.31
N ALA A 331 8.19 27.92 13.88
CA ALA A 331 7.60 28.03 15.21
C ALA A 331 6.16 27.50 15.28
N LEU A 332 5.36 27.73 14.23
CA LEU A 332 3.94 27.35 14.20
C LEU A 332 3.72 25.90 13.75
N PHE A 333 4.59 25.35 12.89
CA PHE A 333 4.41 24.03 12.28
C PHE A 333 4.12 22.90 13.30
N PRO A 334 4.85 22.77 14.43
CA PRO A 334 4.60 21.70 15.40
C PRO A 334 3.22 21.77 16.05
N ARG A 335 2.68 22.99 16.25
CA ARG A 335 1.34 23.19 16.82
C ARG A 335 0.25 22.98 15.78
N LEU A 336 0.49 23.45 14.55
CA LEU A 336 -0.46 23.33 13.45
C LEU A 336 -0.66 21.87 13.03
N ARG A 337 0.39 21.05 12.96
CA ARG A 337 0.28 19.63 12.60
C ARG A 337 -0.60 18.83 13.56
N GLU A 338 -0.56 19.12 14.87
CA GLU A 338 -1.44 18.50 15.87
C GLU A 338 -2.88 18.99 15.75
N ALA A 339 -3.07 20.26 15.41
CA ALA A 339 -4.41 20.84 15.25
C ALA A 339 -5.17 20.32 14.01
N VAL A 340 -4.48 19.70 13.04
CA VAL A 340 -5.06 19.17 11.80
C VAL A 340 -5.24 17.64 11.79
N VAL A 341 -5.18 16.96 12.94
CA VAL A 341 -5.46 15.51 13.05
C VAL A 341 -6.73 15.07 12.29
N PRO A 342 -7.90 15.73 12.44
CA PRO A 342 -9.10 15.30 11.72
C PRO A 342 -8.95 15.37 10.21
N TRP A 343 -8.16 16.33 9.72
CA TRP A 343 -7.85 16.47 8.31
C TRP A 343 -6.91 15.36 7.82
N PHE A 344 -5.89 14.99 8.60
CA PHE A 344 -5.02 13.85 8.30
C PHE A 344 -5.81 12.56 8.16
N VAL A 345 -6.62 12.24 9.16
CA VAL A 345 -7.48 11.05 9.18
C VAL A 345 -8.39 11.04 7.95
N LYS A 346 -9.07 12.15 7.65
CA LYS A 346 -9.95 12.26 6.49
C LYS A 346 -9.21 12.04 5.17
N LYS A 347 -8.03 12.64 5.00
CA LYS A 347 -7.26 12.55 3.76
C LYS A 347 -6.58 11.21 3.57
N LEU A 348 -6.06 10.61 4.64
CA LEU A 348 -5.45 9.28 4.59
C LEU A 348 -6.50 8.20 4.33
N ASN A 349 -7.67 8.24 4.99
CA ASN A 349 -8.78 7.33 4.67
C ASN A 349 -9.23 7.46 3.21
N ALA A 350 -9.26 8.67 2.66
CA ALA A 350 -9.58 8.88 1.24
C ALA A 350 -8.50 8.31 0.32
N ALA A 351 -7.22 8.53 0.63
CA ALA A 351 -6.12 7.99 -0.16
C ALA A 351 -6.08 6.45 -0.13
N ILE A 352 -6.37 5.83 1.02
CA ILE A 352 -6.51 4.38 1.19
C ILE A 352 -7.63 3.85 0.30
N ARG A 353 -8.84 4.43 0.42
CA ARG A 353 -9.99 4.00 -0.39
C ARG A 353 -9.76 4.17 -1.90
N ASP A 354 -9.09 5.24 -2.30
CA ASP A 354 -8.93 5.60 -3.70
C ASP A 354 -7.62 5.02 -4.30
N GLY A 355 -6.81 4.28 -3.53
CA GLY A 355 -5.52 3.71 -3.95
C GLY A 355 -4.47 4.75 -4.34
N ASP A 356 -4.51 5.95 -3.76
CA ASP A 356 -3.62 7.08 -4.11
C ASP A 356 -2.33 7.08 -3.26
N ASP A 357 -1.40 6.21 -3.62
CA ASP A 357 -0.08 6.08 -2.97
C ASP A 357 0.72 7.38 -2.95
N LEU A 358 0.59 8.21 -3.98
CA LEU A 358 1.32 9.48 -4.08
C LEU A 358 0.84 10.48 -3.03
N THR A 359 -0.48 10.58 -2.86
CA THR A 359 -1.06 11.43 -1.82
C THR A 359 -0.75 10.89 -0.43
N PHE A 360 -0.88 9.57 -0.22
CA PHE A 360 -0.51 8.92 1.03
C PHE A 360 0.94 9.20 1.42
N GLY A 361 1.90 8.89 0.56
CA GLY A 361 3.33 9.05 0.82
C GLY A 361 3.75 10.50 1.06
N ARG A 362 3.13 11.45 0.35
CA ARG A 362 3.37 12.89 0.61
C ARG A 362 2.88 13.29 2.00
N ILE A 363 1.63 12.98 2.33
CA ILE A 363 1.02 13.36 3.61
C ILE A 363 1.79 12.74 4.77
N TRP A 364 2.12 11.45 4.65
CA TRP A 364 2.91 10.72 5.65
C TRP A 364 4.27 11.38 5.89
N LYS A 365 4.99 11.72 4.81
CA LYS A 365 6.30 12.38 4.90
C LYS A 365 6.21 13.77 5.52
N GLU A 366 5.20 14.56 5.15
CA GLU A 366 5.00 15.92 5.66
C GLU A 366 4.58 15.92 7.13
N ALA A 367 3.83 14.92 7.59
CA ALA A 367 3.40 14.80 8.98
C ALA A 367 4.57 14.60 9.96
N ASP A 368 5.66 13.98 9.49
CA ASP A 368 6.86 13.67 10.28
C ASP A 368 6.51 12.99 11.62
N PHE A 369 5.77 11.89 11.52
CA PHE A 369 5.30 11.10 12.67
C PHE A 369 6.44 10.62 13.58
N GLN A 370 7.66 10.45 13.03
CA GLN A 370 8.86 10.13 13.80
C GLN A 370 9.17 11.17 14.87
N ARG A 371 8.95 12.46 14.57
CA ARG A 371 9.13 13.56 15.54
C ARG A 371 7.82 13.96 16.22
N ALA A 372 6.75 13.20 16.02
CA ALA A 372 5.40 13.51 16.50
C ALA A 372 4.60 12.24 16.84
N PRO A 373 5.05 11.43 17.83
CA PRO A 373 4.37 10.16 18.17
C PRO A 373 2.92 10.37 18.61
N LYS A 374 2.62 11.51 19.24
CA LYS A 374 1.23 11.88 19.61
C LYS A 374 0.33 12.02 18.40
N LEU A 375 0.82 12.71 17.38
CA LEU A 375 0.11 12.90 16.12
C LEU A 375 -0.17 11.54 15.46
N LEU A 376 0.78 10.61 15.49
CA LEU A 376 0.57 9.27 14.94
C LEU A 376 -0.50 8.51 15.72
N ALA A 377 -0.43 8.51 17.05
CA ALA A 377 -1.44 7.84 17.88
C ALA A 377 -2.84 8.37 17.55
N ASP A 378 -3.01 9.70 17.53
CA ASP A 378 -4.29 10.32 17.25
C ASP A 378 -4.79 10.05 15.82
N VAL A 379 -3.87 10.01 14.84
CA VAL A 379 -4.20 9.67 13.45
C VAL A 379 -4.58 8.20 13.31
N ALA A 380 -3.76 7.27 13.79
CA ALA A 380 -4.00 5.84 13.69
C ALA A 380 -5.32 5.44 14.37
N ASN A 381 -5.59 5.97 15.57
CA ASN A 381 -6.85 5.74 16.29
C ASN A 381 -8.10 6.25 15.53
N GLY A 382 -7.92 7.17 14.57
CA GLY A 382 -9.00 7.71 13.73
C GLY A 382 -9.13 7.06 12.35
N LEU A 383 -8.15 6.27 11.92
CA LEU A 383 -8.20 5.60 10.62
C LEU A 383 -9.14 4.40 10.67
N SER A 384 -10.00 4.27 9.65
CA SER A 384 -11.02 3.23 9.64
C SER A 384 -10.44 1.82 9.59
N ILE A 385 -9.24 1.67 9.04
CA ILE A 385 -8.53 0.39 8.94
C ILE A 385 -7.92 -0.06 10.28
N PHE A 386 -7.81 0.82 11.28
CA PHE A 386 -7.34 0.52 12.63
C PHE A 386 -8.42 0.81 13.68
N ASP A 387 -9.69 0.74 13.30
CA ASP A 387 -10.81 0.96 14.21
C ASP A 387 -10.66 0.13 15.50
N GLY A 388 -10.69 0.80 16.65
CA GLY A 388 -10.54 0.16 17.96
C GLY A 388 -9.10 -0.03 18.44
N LEU A 389 -8.10 0.24 17.58
CA LEU A 389 -6.72 0.36 18.03
C LEU A 389 -6.60 1.63 18.88
N ARG A 390 -6.09 1.49 20.11
CA ARG A 390 -5.72 2.61 20.98
C ARG A 390 -4.22 2.54 21.23
N LEU A 391 -3.48 3.41 20.56
CA LEU A 391 -2.03 3.54 20.76
C LEU A 391 -1.74 4.39 22.00
N ASN A 392 -0.99 3.84 22.96
CA ASN A 392 -0.45 4.64 24.06
C ASN A 392 0.78 5.41 23.57
N LEU A 393 0.91 6.65 24.05
CA LEU A 393 2.04 7.52 23.74
C LEU A 393 3.38 6.94 24.19
N GLU A 394 3.39 6.20 25.30
CA GLU A 394 4.59 5.57 25.84
C GLU A 394 5.12 4.49 24.91
N ASP A 395 4.23 3.68 24.32
CA ASP A 395 4.60 2.62 23.37
C ASP A 395 5.32 3.16 22.13
N LEU A 396 5.01 4.40 21.72
CA LEU A 396 5.63 5.06 20.56
C LEU A 396 6.89 5.88 20.90
N ARG A 397 7.17 6.13 22.19
CA ARG A 397 8.32 6.95 22.64
C ARG A 397 9.56 6.14 23.02
N GLY A 398 9.42 4.83 23.23
CA GLY A 398 10.55 3.94 23.56
C GLY A 398 11.51 3.72 22.39
N GLU A 399 12.58 2.94 22.61
CA GLU A 399 13.57 2.58 21.58
C GLU A 399 12.93 1.89 20.35
N GLN A 400 11.78 1.22 20.54
CA GLN A 400 11.02 0.55 19.47
C GLN A 400 10.07 1.50 18.71
N GLY A 401 9.94 2.76 19.12
CA GLY A 401 9.05 3.74 18.48
C GLY A 401 9.22 3.84 16.95
N PRO A 402 10.44 4.02 16.42
CA PRO A 402 10.66 4.06 14.97
C PRO A 402 10.20 2.79 14.24
N ARG A 403 10.35 1.61 14.88
CA ARG A 403 9.91 0.33 14.36
C ARG A 403 8.37 0.28 14.27
N HIS A 404 7.65 0.65 15.33
CA HIS A 404 6.17 0.69 15.31
C HIS A 404 5.63 1.65 14.25
N ILE A 405 6.27 2.82 14.08
CA ILE A 405 5.89 3.81 13.06
C ILE A 405 6.05 3.23 11.66
N GLN A 406 7.17 2.54 11.41
CA GLN A 406 7.41 1.87 10.14
C GLN A 406 6.38 0.76 9.89
N PHE A 407 6.10 -0.06 10.90
CA PHE A 407 5.14 -1.16 10.80
C PHE A 407 3.73 -0.67 10.45
N LEU A 408 3.23 0.35 11.17
CA LEU A 408 1.92 0.95 10.86
C LEU A 408 1.88 1.53 9.44
N ARG A 409 2.97 2.14 8.98
CA ARG A 409 3.09 2.63 7.61
C ARG A 409 3.01 1.48 6.60
N GLU A 410 3.69 0.36 6.84
CA GLU A 410 3.65 -0.82 5.98
C GLU A 410 2.21 -1.33 5.83
N LEU A 411 1.49 -1.53 6.95
CA LEU A 411 0.08 -1.92 6.92
C LEU A 411 -0.81 -0.92 6.16
N MET A 412 -0.61 0.39 6.38
CA MET A 412 -1.34 1.42 5.62
C MET A 412 -1.03 1.42 4.13
N THR A 413 0.22 1.14 3.75
CA THR A 413 0.62 1.08 2.34
C THR A 413 0.02 -0.15 1.67
N LEU A 414 -0.08 -1.27 2.39
CA LEU A 414 -0.81 -2.44 1.90
C LEU A 414 -2.30 -2.13 1.71
N ALA A 415 -2.88 -1.31 2.60
CA ALA A 415 -4.26 -0.85 2.45
C ALA A 415 -4.51 0.00 1.20
N THR A 416 -3.51 0.74 0.72
CA THR A 416 -3.61 1.55 -0.51
C THR A 416 -3.25 0.73 -1.76
N SER A 417 -2.47 -0.34 -1.60
CA SER A 417 -2.07 -1.21 -2.70
C SER A 417 -3.25 -2.06 -3.20
N ALA A 418 -3.20 -2.46 -4.47
CA ALA A 418 -4.11 -3.48 -5.00
C ALA A 418 -3.69 -4.91 -4.62
N ASP A 419 -2.72 -5.05 -3.71
CA ASP A 419 -2.16 -6.35 -3.35
C ASP A 419 -3.13 -7.11 -2.44
N THR A 420 -3.45 -8.34 -2.83
CA THR A 420 -4.28 -9.26 -2.03
C THR A 420 -3.45 -10.11 -1.06
N TYR A 421 -2.13 -9.90 -1.03
CA TYR A 421 -1.18 -10.68 -0.24
C TYR A 421 -0.62 -9.90 0.95
N LEU A 422 -0.78 -10.44 2.15
CA LEU A 422 -0.27 -9.90 3.41
C LEU A 422 0.80 -10.83 4.00
N ALA A 423 2.08 -10.50 3.76
CA ALA A 423 3.22 -11.21 4.34
C ALA A 423 3.71 -10.58 5.64
N LEU A 424 3.35 -11.20 6.76
CA LEU A 424 3.70 -10.80 8.12
C LEU A 424 4.47 -11.90 8.87
N ASP A 425 5.15 -12.81 8.16
CA ASP A 425 5.93 -13.89 8.75
C ASP A 425 7.22 -13.41 9.44
N ASP A 426 7.65 -14.15 10.46
CA ASP A 426 8.92 -14.00 11.18
C ASP A 426 9.20 -12.58 11.72
N ARG A 427 8.19 -11.95 12.34
CA ARG A 427 8.29 -10.59 12.92
C ARG A 427 8.29 -10.57 14.44
N GLY A 428 8.08 -11.71 15.09
CA GLY A 428 8.03 -11.81 16.54
C GLY A 428 6.85 -11.06 17.15
N LEU A 429 5.68 -11.06 16.49
CA LEU A 429 4.51 -10.28 16.90
C LEU A 429 4.03 -10.56 18.34
N ARG A 430 4.34 -11.73 18.93
CA ARG A 430 4.00 -11.99 20.35
C ARG A 430 4.69 -11.04 21.32
N GLY A 431 5.93 -10.65 21.05
CA GLY A 431 6.70 -9.76 21.94
C GLY A 431 6.22 -8.31 21.91
N ASP A 432 5.36 -7.96 20.95
CA ASP A 432 4.94 -6.60 20.68
C ASP A 432 3.42 -6.50 20.58
N ALA A 433 2.80 -6.19 21.72
CA ALA A 433 1.36 -6.05 21.83
C ALA A 433 0.79 -4.95 20.92
N VAL A 434 1.59 -3.96 20.52
CA VAL A 434 1.13 -2.88 19.64
C VAL A 434 1.07 -3.33 18.20
N GLU A 435 2.15 -3.94 17.70
CA GLU A 435 2.19 -4.49 16.34
C GLU A 435 1.10 -5.56 16.17
N PHE A 436 0.95 -6.48 17.13
CA PHE A 436 -0.08 -7.52 17.05
C PHE A 436 -1.51 -6.95 17.05
N LYS A 437 -1.82 -5.99 17.93
CA LYS A 437 -3.15 -5.33 17.94
C LYS A 437 -3.41 -4.59 16.63
N ALA A 438 -2.38 -3.96 16.06
CA ALA A 438 -2.50 -3.29 14.77
C ALA A 438 -2.84 -4.31 13.66
N VAL A 439 -2.18 -5.47 13.62
CA VAL A 439 -2.52 -6.57 12.70
C VAL A 439 -3.96 -7.03 12.86
N CYS A 440 -4.41 -7.30 14.08
CA CYS A 440 -5.78 -7.71 14.35
C CYS A 440 -6.80 -6.67 13.86
N SER A 441 -6.60 -5.39 14.19
CA SER A 441 -7.48 -4.31 13.74
C SER A 441 -7.48 -4.14 12.22
N PHE A 442 -6.32 -4.29 11.58
CA PHE A 442 -6.15 -4.24 10.14
C PHE A 442 -6.89 -5.38 9.45
N LEU A 443 -6.69 -6.62 9.92
CA LEU A 443 -7.33 -7.81 9.36
C LEU A 443 -8.86 -7.74 9.40
N LYS A 444 -9.45 -7.16 10.46
CA LYS A 444 -10.91 -6.96 10.56
C LYS A 444 -11.49 -6.14 9.39
N LYS A 445 -10.67 -5.31 8.74
CA LYS A 445 -11.09 -4.37 7.69
C LYS A 445 -10.47 -4.68 6.33
N ALA A 446 -9.39 -5.45 6.29
CA ALA A 446 -8.67 -5.84 5.08
C ALA A 446 -9.44 -6.93 4.29
N VAL A 447 -10.68 -6.64 3.91
CA VAL A 447 -11.56 -7.51 3.11
C VAL A 447 -11.14 -7.64 1.64
N PHE A 448 -9.94 -7.13 1.30
CA PHE A 448 -9.27 -7.30 0.02
C PHE A 448 -8.11 -8.30 0.11
N ALA A 449 -7.68 -8.67 1.32
CA ALA A 449 -6.60 -9.64 1.51
C ALA A 449 -7.15 -11.06 1.31
N GLU A 450 -6.60 -11.77 0.33
CA GLU A 450 -6.92 -13.16 0.02
C GLU A 450 -5.88 -14.11 0.60
N GLU A 451 -4.61 -13.73 0.63
CA GLU A 451 -3.53 -14.54 1.20
C GLU A 451 -2.92 -13.81 2.40
N VAL A 452 -2.98 -14.44 3.58
CA VAL A 452 -2.45 -13.91 4.84
C VAL A 452 -1.43 -14.88 5.42
N ASN A 453 -0.19 -14.41 5.54
CA ASN A 453 0.90 -15.17 6.15
C ASN A 453 1.33 -14.53 7.47
N LEU A 454 1.06 -15.20 8.59
CA LEU A 454 1.46 -14.85 9.95
C LEU A 454 2.34 -15.94 10.58
N SER A 455 3.01 -16.72 9.75
CA SER A 455 3.87 -17.82 10.20
C SER A 455 5.04 -17.34 11.05
N ARG A 456 5.49 -18.17 12.01
CA ARG A 456 6.71 -17.96 12.82
C ARG A 456 6.71 -16.64 13.61
N ASN A 457 5.58 -16.25 14.18
CA ASN A 457 5.47 -15.05 15.03
C ASN A 457 5.44 -15.37 16.53
N ASP A 458 5.70 -16.63 16.88
CA ASP A 458 5.60 -17.19 18.23
C ASP A 458 4.24 -16.93 18.89
N LEU A 459 3.16 -16.76 18.13
CA LEU A 459 1.86 -16.41 18.70
C LEU A 459 1.36 -17.48 19.68
N GLY A 460 0.93 -17.07 20.88
CA GLY A 460 0.41 -17.96 21.91
C GLY A 460 -1.12 -18.07 21.92
N ALA A 461 -1.67 -18.82 22.88
CA ALA A 461 -3.11 -19.00 23.04
C ALA A 461 -3.90 -17.68 23.16
N GLU A 462 -3.38 -16.70 23.92
CA GLU A 462 -4.04 -15.38 24.06
C GLU A 462 -4.13 -14.63 22.73
N GLN A 463 -3.08 -14.70 21.92
CA GLN A 463 -3.07 -14.10 20.59
C GLN A 463 -3.99 -14.86 19.63
N ALA A 464 -4.11 -16.18 19.78
CA ALA A 464 -4.99 -17.01 18.96
C ALA A 464 -6.46 -16.52 19.02
N GLN A 465 -6.96 -16.19 20.22
CA GLN A 465 -8.31 -15.68 20.40
C GLN A 465 -8.54 -14.35 19.65
N ALA A 466 -7.66 -13.36 19.86
CA ALA A 466 -7.78 -12.06 19.20
C ALA A 466 -7.63 -12.16 17.67
N LEU A 467 -6.78 -13.07 17.20
CA LEU A 467 -6.63 -13.39 15.79
C LEU A 467 -7.90 -14.05 15.25
N ALA A 468 -8.52 -14.94 16.00
CA ALA A 468 -9.74 -15.63 15.62
C ALA A 468 -10.90 -14.66 15.36
N GLU A 469 -11.14 -13.72 16.29
CA GLU A 469 -12.13 -12.66 16.13
C GLU A 469 -11.86 -11.80 14.90
N SER A 470 -10.58 -11.53 14.62
CA SER A 470 -10.16 -10.64 13.55
C SER A 470 -10.34 -11.28 12.18
N ILE A 471 -9.97 -12.56 12.08
CA ILE A 471 -10.16 -13.38 10.90
C ILE A 471 -11.65 -13.61 10.66
N ALA A 472 -12.44 -13.93 11.69
CA ALA A 472 -13.89 -14.15 11.57
C ALA A 472 -14.65 -12.93 10.99
N ALA A 473 -14.18 -11.72 11.27
CA ALA A 473 -14.73 -10.48 10.71
C ALA A 473 -14.30 -10.25 9.24
N ASN A 474 -13.27 -10.94 8.78
CA ASN A 474 -12.74 -10.87 7.43
C ASN A 474 -13.39 -11.95 6.53
N GLY A 475 -14.08 -11.52 5.47
CA GLY A 475 -14.78 -12.41 4.56
C GLY A 475 -13.98 -12.83 3.32
N SER A 476 -12.76 -12.33 3.11
CA SER A 476 -12.02 -12.48 1.84
C SER A 476 -10.86 -13.48 1.89
N ILE A 477 -10.42 -13.92 3.07
CA ILE A 477 -9.24 -14.77 3.21
C ILE A 477 -9.47 -16.14 2.55
N VAL A 478 -8.62 -16.47 1.59
CA VAL A 478 -8.58 -17.72 0.81
C VAL A 478 -7.43 -18.62 1.27
N ASP A 479 -6.25 -18.05 1.52
CA ASP A 479 -5.04 -18.76 1.98
C ASP A 479 -4.56 -18.17 3.31
N LEU A 480 -4.54 -19.00 4.36
CA LEU A 480 -4.15 -18.61 5.71
C LEU A 480 -2.97 -19.46 6.20
N LYS A 481 -1.82 -18.81 6.39
CA LYS A 481 -0.58 -19.44 6.86
C LYS A 481 -0.27 -18.97 8.27
N LEU A 482 -0.33 -19.90 9.21
CA LEU A 482 -0.12 -19.69 10.65
C LEU A 482 0.96 -20.63 11.22
N GLN A 483 1.79 -21.22 10.36
CA GLN A 483 2.73 -22.26 10.77
C GLN A 483 3.76 -21.75 11.78
N GLY A 484 4.21 -22.62 12.70
CA GLY A 484 5.28 -22.31 13.65
C GLY A 484 4.89 -21.27 14.70
N ASN A 485 3.61 -21.23 15.09
CA ASN A 485 3.12 -20.38 16.18
C ASN A 485 2.68 -21.25 17.36
N SER A 486 3.12 -20.91 18.56
CA SER A 486 2.90 -21.67 19.80
C SER A 486 1.45 -21.57 20.36
N PHE A 487 0.41 -21.73 19.53
CA PHE A 487 -0.99 -21.55 19.94
C PHE A 487 -1.43 -22.53 21.03
N GLY A 488 -0.91 -23.76 20.97
CA GLY A 488 -1.32 -24.84 21.86
C GLY A 488 -2.76 -25.31 21.60
N THR A 489 -3.22 -26.25 22.42
CA THR A 489 -4.57 -26.84 22.29
C THR A 489 -5.68 -25.79 22.48
N THR A 490 -5.58 -24.94 23.51
CA THR A 490 -6.62 -23.94 23.80
C THR A 490 -6.72 -22.88 22.71
N GLY A 491 -5.59 -22.34 22.26
CA GLY A 491 -5.58 -21.34 21.18
C GLY A 491 -6.15 -21.89 19.87
N MET A 492 -5.93 -23.18 19.58
CA MET A 492 -6.52 -23.82 18.40
C MET A 492 -8.02 -24.04 18.52
N GLN A 493 -8.54 -24.29 19.72
CA GLN A 493 -9.99 -24.33 19.95
C GLN A 493 -10.64 -22.95 19.73
N ASP A 494 -9.98 -21.87 20.16
CA ASP A 494 -10.46 -20.51 19.94
C ASP A 494 -10.47 -20.15 18.44
N LEU A 495 -9.40 -20.48 17.72
CA LEU A 495 -9.33 -20.34 16.26
C LEU A 495 -10.43 -21.14 15.56
N ALA A 496 -10.67 -22.38 15.97
CA ALA A 496 -11.72 -23.22 15.40
C ALA A 496 -13.13 -22.66 15.63
N LYS A 497 -13.40 -22.13 16.83
CA LYS A 497 -14.72 -21.65 17.22
C LYS A 497 -15.18 -20.44 16.40
N GLU A 498 -14.27 -19.50 16.12
CA GLU A 498 -14.61 -18.21 15.52
C GLU A 498 -14.00 -18.02 14.13
N ALA A 499 -12.70 -18.27 13.95
CA ALA A 499 -11.96 -17.91 12.75
C ALA A 499 -12.31 -18.78 11.53
N LEU A 500 -12.53 -20.08 11.75
CA LEU A 500 -12.52 -21.08 10.67
C LEU A 500 -13.89 -21.41 10.10
N ARG A 501 -14.88 -20.56 10.34
CA ARG A 501 -16.21 -20.62 9.68
C ARG A 501 -16.27 -19.80 8.39
N ILE A 502 -15.14 -19.24 7.96
CA ILE A 502 -15.04 -18.43 6.76
C ILE A 502 -15.25 -19.31 5.53
N ARG A 503 -16.24 -18.94 4.72
CA ARG A 503 -16.63 -19.69 3.52
C ARG A 503 -15.70 -19.45 2.31
N SER A 504 -14.80 -18.48 2.38
CA SER A 504 -13.77 -18.20 1.37
C SER A 504 -12.51 -19.05 1.55
N LEU A 505 -12.24 -19.59 2.75
CA LEU A 505 -11.00 -20.30 3.03
C LEU A 505 -10.86 -21.56 2.16
N ARG A 506 -9.72 -21.68 1.46
CA ARG A 506 -9.34 -22.82 0.59
C ARG A 506 -8.06 -23.49 1.07
N HIS A 507 -7.13 -22.73 1.64
CA HIS A 507 -5.84 -23.24 2.09
C HIS A 507 -5.59 -22.82 3.53
N LEU A 508 -5.25 -23.79 4.39
CA LEU A 508 -4.91 -23.55 5.78
C LEU A 508 -3.63 -24.28 6.13
N ASN A 509 -2.65 -23.54 6.66
CA ASN A 509 -1.43 -24.10 7.22
C ASN A 509 -1.30 -23.71 8.69
N VAL A 510 -1.37 -24.70 9.57
CA VAL A 510 -1.23 -24.57 11.04
C VAL A 510 -0.16 -25.53 11.55
N ALA A 511 0.80 -25.91 10.70
CA ALA A 511 1.87 -26.83 11.07
C ALA A 511 2.75 -26.27 12.20
N GLY A 512 3.22 -27.12 13.11
CA GLY A 512 4.12 -26.72 14.19
C GLY A 512 3.48 -25.80 15.23
N SER A 513 2.19 -26.02 15.55
CA SER A 513 1.43 -25.17 16.47
C SER A 513 1.12 -25.79 17.84
N SER A 514 1.68 -26.97 18.12
CA SER A 514 1.46 -27.74 19.36
C SER A 514 -0.02 -27.96 19.69
N MET A 515 -0.84 -28.16 18.67
CA MET A 515 -2.30 -28.26 18.78
C MET A 515 -2.78 -29.47 19.61
N GLY A 516 -2.13 -30.62 19.46
CA GLY A 516 -2.57 -31.89 20.03
C GLY A 516 -3.90 -32.39 19.45
N VAL A 517 -4.36 -33.58 19.90
CA VAL A 517 -5.58 -34.23 19.39
C VAL A 517 -6.84 -33.39 19.58
N VAL A 518 -7.01 -32.82 20.77
CA VAL A 518 -8.23 -32.09 21.13
C VAL A 518 -8.38 -30.80 20.31
N GLY A 519 -7.27 -30.08 20.07
CA GLY A 519 -7.28 -28.91 19.22
C GLY A 519 -7.56 -29.27 17.76
N PHE A 520 -7.03 -30.41 17.30
CA PHE A 520 -7.25 -30.91 15.94
C PHE A 520 -8.70 -31.34 15.72
N GLN A 521 -9.32 -32.00 16.70
CA GLN A 521 -10.74 -32.34 16.64
C GLN A 521 -11.62 -31.08 16.51
N ALA A 522 -11.37 -30.05 17.31
CA ALA A 522 -12.10 -28.79 17.21
C ALA A 522 -11.90 -28.11 15.84
N LEU A 523 -10.65 -28.09 15.35
CA LEU A 523 -10.28 -27.55 14.04
C LEU A 523 -11.10 -28.20 12.91
N VAL A 524 -11.13 -29.52 12.94
CA VAL A 524 -11.82 -30.36 11.97
C VAL A 524 -13.33 -30.12 11.95
N GLU A 525 -13.95 -30.08 13.13
CA GLU A 525 -15.38 -29.82 13.27
C GLU A 525 -15.77 -28.45 12.70
N ALA A 526 -14.91 -27.45 12.90
CA ALA A 526 -15.12 -26.11 12.35
C ALA A 526 -14.97 -26.07 10.82
N LEU A 527 -14.02 -26.83 10.28
CA LEU A 527 -13.72 -26.84 8.84
C LEU A 527 -14.70 -27.69 8.03
N ALA A 528 -15.45 -28.62 8.64
CA ALA A 528 -16.31 -29.59 7.93
C ALA A 528 -17.22 -28.98 6.84
N GLU A 529 -17.70 -27.75 7.07
CA GLU A 529 -18.61 -27.02 6.18
C GLU A 529 -17.90 -26.03 5.24
N THR A 530 -16.57 -25.96 5.28
CA THR A 530 -15.77 -25.06 4.46
C THR A 530 -15.42 -25.71 3.12
N PRO A 531 -15.20 -24.92 2.05
CA PRO A 531 -14.72 -25.43 0.78
C PRO A 531 -13.19 -25.67 0.78
N LEU A 532 -12.61 -26.10 1.90
CA LEU A 532 -11.16 -26.26 2.05
C LEU A 532 -10.61 -27.30 1.08
N GLU A 533 -9.55 -26.93 0.37
CA GLU A 533 -8.87 -27.75 -0.64
C GLU A 533 -7.49 -28.20 -0.17
N SER A 534 -6.84 -27.45 0.72
CA SER A 534 -5.52 -27.79 1.28
C SER A 534 -5.48 -27.57 2.79
N LEU A 535 -5.01 -28.58 3.52
CA LEU A 535 -4.82 -28.54 4.97
C LEU A 535 -3.43 -29.09 5.34
N ASP A 536 -2.63 -28.25 5.99
CA ASP A 536 -1.35 -28.63 6.60
C ASP A 536 -1.42 -28.55 8.13
N VAL A 537 -1.31 -29.72 8.76
CA VAL A 537 -1.28 -29.91 10.21
C VAL A 537 0.00 -30.61 10.68
N GLY A 538 1.08 -30.54 9.90
CA GLY A 538 2.33 -31.21 10.24
C GLY A 538 2.90 -30.78 11.61
N SER A 539 3.65 -31.66 12.28
CA SER A 539 4.38 -31.37 13.52
C SER A 539 3.52 -30.78 14.66
N ASN A 540 2.31 -31.29 14.86
CA ASN A 540 1.36 -30.83 15.89
C ASN A 540 1.16 -31.80 17.06
N HIS A 541 1.96 -32.87 17.14
CA HIS A 541 1.91 -33.88 18.21
C HIS A 541 0.52 -34.51 18.38
N LEU A 542 -0.12 -34.92 17.28
CA LEU A 542 -1.41 -35.60 17.34
C LEU A 542 -1.30 -36.95 18.09
N GLY A 543 -0.19 -37.67 17.93
CA GLY A 543 0.00 -38.97 18.58
C GLY A 543 -0.95 -40.06 18.06
N PRO A 544 -0.89 -41.29 18.62
CA PRO A 544 -1.62 -42.43 18.09
C PRO A 544 -3.12 -42.47 18.38
N ASN A 545 -3.58 -41.67 19.36
CA ASN A 545 -4.98 -41.63 19.78
C ASN A 545 -5.81 -40.60 18.98
N CYS A 546 -5.29 -40.10 17.85
CA CYS A 546 -5.97 -39.11 17.02
C CYS A 546 -6.99 -39.70 16.02
N ALA A 547 -7.25 -41.01 16.10
CA ALA A 547 -8.10 -41.74 15.17
C ALA A 547 -9.47 -41.08 14.93
N GLU A 548 -10.19 -40.74 16.01
CA GLU A 548 -11.51 -40.10 15.92
C GLU A 548 -11.42 -38.70 15.28
N ALA A 549 -10.40 -37.92 15.65
CA ALA A 549 -10.19 -36.59 15.12
C ALA A 549 -9.82 -36.61 13.62
N LEU A 550 -9.00 -37.58 13.18
CA LEU A 550 -8.65 -37.79 11.77
C LEU A 550 -9.84 -38.27 10.94
N ALA A 551 -10.69 -39.12 11.50
CA ALA A 551 -11.92 -39.55 10.85
C ALA A 551 -12.86 -38.35 10.59
N GLY A 552 -12.99 -37.45 11.57
CA GLY A 552 -13.70 -36.19 11.38
C GLY A 552 -13.05 -35.30 10.31
N ALA A 553 -11.71 -35.26 10.26
CA ALA A 553 -10.94 -34.33 9.41
C ALA A 553 -11.21 -34.52 7.92
N LEU A 554 -11.65 -35.70 7.56
CA LEU A 554 -11.85 -36.12 6.19
C LEU A 554 -13.34 -36.09 5.78
N CYS A 555 -14.22 -35.60 6.67
CA CYS A 555 -15.51 -35.05 6.26
C CYS A 555 -15.36 -33.78 5.39
N LEU A 556 -14.14 -33.26 5.23
CA LEU A 556 -13.79 -32.23 4.26
C LEU A 556 -13.85 -32.78 2.83
N ARG A 557 -15.08 -32.87 2.28
CA ARG A 557 -15.36 -33.47 0.96
C ARG A 557 -14.63 -32.84 -0.23
N ARG A 558 -14.00 -31.68 -0.04
CA ARG A 558 -13.28 -30.92 -1.07
C ARG A 558 -11.76 -30.96 -0.91
N LEU A 559 -11.25 -31.63 0.12
CA LEU A 559 -9.82 -31.69 0.40
C LEU A 559 -9.09 -32.43 -0.72
N ARG A 560 -8.12 -31.75 -1.33
CA ARG A 560 -7.24 -32.26 -2.38
C ARG A 560 -5.83 -32.50 -1.85
N HIS A 561 -5.40 -31.70 -0.88
CA HIS A 561 -4.06 -31.74 -0.33
C HIS A 561 -4.11 -31.87 1.19
N PHE A 562 -3.53 -32.95 1.73
CA PHE A 562 -3.44 -33.15 3.16
C PHE A 562 -2.00 -33.46 3.59
N ASN A 563 -1.47 -32.64 4.50
CA ASN A 563 -0.17 -32.86 5.13
C ASN A 563 -0.37 -33.10 6.63
N ALA A 564 -0.06 -34.31 7.08
CA ALA A 564 -0.10 -34.75 8.47
C ALA A 564 1.25 -35.27 8.96
N ALA A 565 2.34 -34.81 8.35
CA ALA A 565 3.68 -35.26 8.68
C ALA A 565 4.15 -34.91 10.10
N GLY A 566 5.05 -35.71 10.68
CA GLY A 566 5.70 -35.38 11.96
C GLY A 566 4.74 -35.40 13.17
N ASN A 567 3.65 -36.14 13.11
CA ASN A 567 2.60 -36.14 14.13
C ASN A 567 2.63 -37.35 15.06
N GLY A 568 3.46 -38.36 14.80
CA GLY A 568 3.55 -39.57 15.61
C GLY A 568 2.25 -40.37 15.61
N LEU A 569 1.61 -40.50 14.44
CA LEU A 569 0.32 -41.19 14.29
C LEU A 569 0.38 -42.67 14.71
N GLY A 570 1.52 -43.32 14.56
CA GLY A 570 1.62 -44.77 14.75
C GLY A 570 0.75 -45.56 13.78
N ALA A 571 0.79 -46.89 13.90
CA ALA A 571 -0.05 -47.79 13.08
C ALA A 571 -1.56 -47.53 13.27
N ALA A 572 -2.00 -47.27 14.51
CA ALA A 572 -3.42 -47.08 14.83
C ALA A 572 -3.98 -45.77 14.25
N GLY A 573 -3.26 -44.66 14.38
CA GLY A 573 -3.65 -43.39 13.79
C GLY A 573 -3.65 -43.44 12.25
N PHE A 574 -2.69 -44.15 11.66
CA PHE A 574 -2.67 -44.36 10.20
C PHE A 574 -3.80 -45.25 9.70
N GLN A 575 -4.19 -46.28 10.46
CA GLN A 575 -5.37 -47.10 10.13
C GLN A 575 -6.63 -46.25 10.06
N ALA A 576 -6.86 -45.43 11.09
CA ALA A 576 -7.99 -44.51 11.11
C ALA A 576 -7.94 -43.49 9.97
N LEU A 577 -6.75 -42.97 9.65
CA LEU A 577 -6.56 -42.10 8.50
C LEU A 577 -6.97 -42.80 7.19
N ALA A 578 -6.48 -44.03 6.97
CA ALA A 578 -6.75 -44.77 5.75
C ALA A 578 -8.25 -45.08 5.58
N GLU A 579 -8.93 -45.50 6.65
CA GLU A 579 -10.38 -45.74 6.64
C GLU A 579 -11.15 -44.48 6.25
N ALA A 580 -10.75 -43.33 6.80
CA ALA A 580 -11.39 -42.05 6.50
C ALA A 580 -11.09 -41.54 5.08
N LEU A 581 -9.89 -41.84 4.55
CA LEU A 581 -9.47 -41.41 3.22
C LEU A 581 -10.21 -42.13 2.09
N VAL A 582 -10.69 -43.35 2.31
CA VAL A 582 -11.51 -44.08 1.34
C VAL A 582 -12.80 -43.32 1.01
N GLU A 583 -13.33 -42.54 1.96
CA GLU A 583 -14.54 -41.74 1.79
C GLU A 583 -14.29 -40.40 1.08
N THR A 584 -13.03 -39.95 1.00
CA THR A 584 -12.65 -38.69 0.34
C THR A 584 -12.32 -38.89 -1.14
N SER A 585 -13.29 -38.64 -2.01
CA SER A 585 -13.14 -38.92 -3.45
C SER A 585 -12.22 -37.96 -4.22
N LEU A 586 -11.71 -36.88 -3.61
CA LEU A 586 -10.95 -35.83 -4.31
C LEU A 586 -9.49 -35.67 -3.87
N LEU A 587 -8.98 -36.51 -2.95
CA LEU A 587 -7.61 -36.34 -2.46
C LEU A 587 -6.58 -36.64 -3.56
N GLU A 588 -5.75 -35.65 -3.86
CA GLU A 588 -4.70 -35.75 -4.87
C GLU A 588 -3.30 -35.88 -4.27
N THR A 589 -3.07 -35.33 -3.07
CA THR A 589 -1.76 -35.41 -2.41
C THR A 589 -1.89 -35.73 -0.93
N LEU A 590 -1.10 -36.70 -0.47
CA LEU A 590 -1.00 -37.07 0.94
C LEU A 590 0.46 -37.09 1.38
N ASP A 591 0.77 -36.32 2.41
CA ASP A 591 2.06 -36.33 3.08
C ASP A 591 1.92 -36.79 4.53
N ILE A 592 2.54 -37.92 4.85
CA ILE A 592 2.54 -38.55 6.17
C ILE A 592 3.98 -38.89 6.62
N HIS A 593 4.99 -38.13 6.18
CA HIS A 593 6.36 -38.40 6.60
C HIS A 593 6.55 -38.33 8.12
N SER A 594 7.51 -39.10 8.66
CA SER A 594 7.93 -39.08 10.07
C SER A 594 6.77 -39.29 11.07
N ASN A 595 5.98 -40.35 10.89
CA ASN A 595 4.82 -40.69 11.73
C ASN A 595 4.93 -42.03 12.48
N ASP A 596 6.07 -42.72 12.39
CA ASP A 596 6.36 -43.96 13.12
C ASP A 596 5.31 -45.07 12.92
N LEU A 597 4.94 -45.32 11.67
CA LEU A 597 3.86 -46.27 11.32
C LEU A 597 4.23 -47.72 11.60
N GLY A 598 5.51 -48.05 11.44
CA GLY A 598 6.05 -49.39 11.63
C GLY A 598 5.72 -50.36 10.48
N PRO A 599 6.30 -51.57 10.51
CA PRO A 599 6.27 -52.50 9.36
C PRO A 599 4.94 -53.28 9.22
N HIS A 600 4.01 -53.14 10.16
CA HIS A 600 2.79 -53.96 10.23
C HIS A 600 1.57 -53.34 9.54
N CYS A 601 1.68 -52.15 8.94
CA CYS A 601 0.56 -51.45 8.30
C CYS A 601 0.41 -51.74 6.79
N THR A 602 0.70 -52.97 6.35
CA THR A 602 0.64 -53.34 4.92
C THR A 602 -0.77 -53.17 4.33
N GLU A 603 -1.79 -53.62 5.06
CA GLU A 603 -3.19 -53.48 4.64
C GLU A 603 -3.61 -52.01 4.59
N THR A 604 -3.25 -51.24 5.60
CA THR A 604 -3.50 -49.79 5.67
C THR A 604 -2.87 -49.05 4.50
N LEU A 605 -1.60 -49.34 4.20
CA LEU A 605 -0.86 -48.74 3.09
C LEU A 605 -1.48 -49.13 1.74
N THR A 606 -1.99 -50.36 1.63
CA THR A 606 -2.74 -50.83 0.47
C THR A 606 -4.02 -50.02 0.29
N THR A 607 -4.77 -49.76 1.36
CA THR A 607 -5.98 -48.94 1.30
C THR A 607 -5.69 -47.54 0.77
N VAL A 608 -4.66 -46.87 1.31
CA VAL A 608 -4.27 -45.52 0.88
C VAL A 608 -3.78 -45.50 -0.56
N LEU A 609 -2.92 -46.44 -0.95
CA LEU A 609 -2.44 -46.51 -2.32
C LEU A 609 -3.53 -46.92 -3.32
N SER A 610 -4.69 -47.41 -2.86
CA SER A 610 -5.83 -47.72 -3.74
C SER A 610 -6.74 -46.52 -4.04
N ILE A 611 -6.45 -45.35 -3.47
CA ILE A 611 -7.24 -44.13 -3.70
C ILE A 611 -7.07 -43.69 -5.15
N ALA A 612 -8.18 -43.71 -5.90
CA ALA A 612 -8.18 -43.52 -7.36
C ALA A 612 -7.80 -42.11 -7.83
N THR A 613 -7.79 -41.13 -6.93
CA THR A 613 -7.44 -39.73 -7.19
C THR A 613 -6.04 -39.35 -6.72
N LEU A 614 -5.36 -40.22 -5.96
CA LEU A 614 -4.08 -39.91 -5.32
C LEU A 614 -2.94 -39.90 -6.35
N LYS A 615 -2.36 -38.71 -6.57
CA LYS A 615 -1.28 -38.45 -7.52
C LYS A 615 0.09 -38.38 -6.85
N ASP A 616 0.18 -37.81 -5.64
CA ASP A 616 1.41 -37.66 -4.86
C ASP A 616 1.24 -38.29 -3.48
N PHE A 617 2.10 -39.26 -3.16
CA PHE A 617 2.11 -39.90 -1.86
C PHE A 617 3.51 -39.89 -1.27
N ARG A 618 3.65 -39.31 -0.07
CA ARG A 618 4.91 -39.26 0.68
C ARG A 618 4.75 -39.94 2.03
N ALA A 619 5.54 -40.99 2.22
CA ALA A 619 5.54 -41.81 3.42
C ALA A 619 6.96 -41.99 3.97
N ASP A 620 7.79 -40.95 3.86
CA ASP A 620 9.18 -40.99 4.29
C ASP A 620 9.32 -41.20 5.80
N GLN A 621 10.39 -41.85 6.26
CA GLN A 621 10.73 -42.00 7.68
C GLN A 621 9.62 -42.64 8.53
N ASN A 622 9.03 -43.74 8.07
CA ASN A 622 7.92 -44.42 8.75
C ASN A 622 8.21 -45.88 9.14
N ALA A 623 9.46 -46.34 8.99
CA ALA A 623 9.88 -47.71 9.29
C ALA A 623 8.99 -48.78 8.62
N LEU A 624 8.53 -48.52 7.39
CA LEU A 624 7.59 -49.39 6.68
C LEU A 624 8.24 -50.68 6.17
N ALA A 625 9.54 -50.66 5.86
CA ALA A 625 10.32 -51.79 5.36
C ALA A 625 9.54 -52.65 4.33
N GLY A 626 9.39 -53.96 4.59
CA GLY A 626 8.71 -54.90 3.71
C GLY A 626 7.21 -54.69 3.50
N ALA A 627 6.58 -53.72 4.17
CA ALA A 627 5.18 -53.35 3.91
C ALA A 627 5.02 -52.62 2.56
N ILE A 628 6.01 -51.83 2.13
CA ILE A 628 5.93 -51.03 0.90
C ILE A 628 5.77 -51.92 -0.33
N PRO A 629 6.65 -52.92 -0.61
CA PRO A 629 6.50 -53.78 -1.78
C PRO A 629 5.16 -54.50 -1.81
N LYS A 630 4.75 -55.07 -0.67
CA LYS A 630 3.49 -55.82 -0.54
C LYS A 630 2.28 -54.94 -0.83
N ALA A 631 2.26 -53.72 -0.30
CA ALA A 631 1.20 -52.76 -0.58
C ALA A 631 1.21 -52.30 -2.03
N VAL A 632 2.39 -52.16 -2.66
CA VAL A 632 2.55 -51.86 -4.10
C VAL A 632 2.09 -52.99 -5.00
N THR A 633 2.15 -54.24 -4.57
CA THR A 633 1.54 -55.36 -5.32
C THR A 633 0.02 -55.43 -5.12
N ALA A 634 -0.48 -55.19 -3.91
CA ALA A 634 -1.87 -55.48 -3.54
C ALA A 634 -2.90 -54.40 -3.93
N ALA A 635 -2.52 -53.12 -3.87
CA ALA A 635 -3.44 -52.01 -4.14
C ALA A 635 -3.87 -51.89 -5.60
N GLN A 636 -5.12 -51.51 -5.78
CA GLN A 636 -5.81 -51.43 -7.06
C GLN A 636 -6.02 -49.97 -7.49
N ARG A 637 -6.34 -49.68 -8.75
CA ARG A 637 -6.74 -48.33 -9.22
C ARG A 637 -5.68 -47.21 -9.08
N ARG A 638 -4.40 -47.54 -9.20
CA ARG A 638 -3.26 -46.58 -9.15
C ARG A 638 -2.96 -45.83 -10.46
N GLU A 639 -3.94 -45.73 -11.34
CA GLU A 639 -3.74 -45.24 -12.71
C GLU A 639 -3.27 -43.78 -12.77
N VAL A 640 -3.51 -43.02 -11.70
CA VAL A 640 -3.16 -41.60 -11.59
C VAL A 640 -1.96 -41.32 -10.67
N LEU A 641 -1.39 -42.33 -9.99
CA LEU A 641 -0.23 -42.12 -9.13
C LEU A 641 0.97 -41.70 -9.99
N ARG A 642 1.58 -40.54 -9.67
CA ARG A 642 2.71 -39.97 -10.42
C ARG A 642 3.93 -39.75 -9.55
N HIS A 643 3.76 -39.47 -8.26
CA HIS A 643 4.86 -39.21 -7.33
C HIS A 643 4.74 -40.14 -6.12
N LEU A 644 5.81 -40.86 -5.83
CA LEU A 644 5.91 -41.79 -4.70
C LEU A 644 7.23 -41.57 -3.96
N SER A 645 7.13 -41.11 -2.72
CA SER A 645 8.28 -40.92 -1.83
C SER A 645 8.19 -41.90 -0.66
N VAL A 646 9.23 -42.72 -0.51
CA VAL A 646 9.37 -43.71 0.58
C VAL A 646 10.78 -43.67 1.17
N ALA A 647 11.40 -42.49 1.19
CA ALA A 647 12.75 -42.31 1.72
C ALA A 647 12.83 -42.65 3.22
N GLY A 648 13.93 -43.23 3.71
CA GLY A 648 14.11 -43.48 5.14
C GLY A 648 13.20 -44.57 5.74
N ASN A 649 12.85 -45.61 4.99
CA ASN A 649 11.95 -46.68 5.45
C ASN A 649 12.66 -48.03 5.66
N ASP A 650 14.00 -48.04 5.71
CA ASP A 650 14.80 -49.25 5.94
C ASP A 650 14.44 -50.41 5.00
N LEU A 651 14.17 -50.13 3.73
CA LEU A 651 13.87 -51.18 2.73
C LEU A 651 14.99 -52.23 2.63
N GLY A 652 16.25 -51.78 2.74
CA GLY A 652 17.42 -52.58 2.45
C GLY A 652 17.49 -53.04 0.98
N THR A 653 18.47 -53.88 0.67
CA THR A 653 18.63 -54.43 -0.69
C THR A 653 17.43 -55.27 -1.12
N ALA A 654 16.96 -56.20 -0.27
CA ALA A 654 15.90 -57.13 -0.62
C ALA A 654 14.55 -56.43 -0.78
N GLY A 655 14.17 -55.55 0.17
CA GLY A 655 12.93 -54.79 0.06
C GLY A 655 12.92 -53.84 -1.13
N PHE A 656 14.06 -53.27 -1.53
CA PHE A 656 14.15 -52.48 -2.76
C PHE A 656 13.99 -53.34 -4.02
N GLN A 657 14.52 -54.57 -4.04
CA GLN A 657 14.31 -55.51 -5.16
C GLN A 657 12.82 -55.83 -5.30
N ASP A 658 12.16 -56.23 -4.21
CA ASP A 658 10.73 -56.52 -4.17
C ASP A 658 9.90 -55.30 -4.58
N PHE A 659 10.26 -54.10 -4.13
CA PHE A 659 9.58 -52.85 -4.50
C PHE A 659 9.64 -52.58 -6.00
N VAL A 660 10.82 -52.74 -6.61
CA VAL A 660 10.98 -52.56 -8.06
C VAL A 660 10.22 -53.64 -8.84
N GLU A 661 10.23 -54.89 -8.37
CA GLU A 661 9.44 -55.96 -8.98
C GLU A 661 7.94 -55.63 -8.94
N ALA A 662 7.43 -55.23 -7.79
CA ALA A 662 6.05 -54.81 -7.62
C ALA A 662 5.66 -53.65 -8.57
N LEU A 663 6.49 -52.61 -8.68
CA LEU A 663 6.22 -51.48 -9.59
C LEU A 663 6.18 -51.90 -11.07
N VAL A 664 7.10 -52.78 -11.48
CA VAL A 664 7.21 -53.21 -12.88
C VAL A 664 6.11 -54.20 -13.25
N GLU A 665 5.77 -55.14 -12.37
CA GLU A 665 4.71 -56.13 -12.59
C GLU A 665 3.33 -55.49 -12.64
N THR A 666 3.08 -54.50 -11.77
CA THR A 666 1.79 -53.78 -11.73
C THR A 666 1.69 -52.70 -12.79
N GLY A 667 2.79 -52.33 -13.45
CA GLY A 667 2.82 -51.25 -14.44
C GLY A 667 2.44 -49.90 -13.84
N THR A 668 2.78 -49.65 -12.58
CA THR A 668 2.40 -48.41 -11.89
C THR A 668 3.02 -47.19 -12.59
N PRO A 669 2.24 -46.21 -13.06
CA PRO A 669 2.69 -45.12 -13.93
C PRO A 669 3.41 -43.98 -13.18
N VAL A 670 4.37 -44.32 -12.31
CA VAL A 670 5.09 -43.33 -11.49
C VAL A 670 6.10 -42.57 -12.36
N GLU A 671 6.08 -41.24 -12.23
CA GLU A 671 7.00 -40.30 -12.90
C GLU A 671 8.12 -39.84 -11.96
N THR A 672 7.89 -39.82 -10.65
CA THR A 672 8.89 -39.46 -9.64
C THR A 672 8.94 -40.48 -8.52
N ILE A 673 10.13 -41.01 -8.26
CA ILE A 673 10.39 -41.91 -7.15
C ILE A 673 11.52 -41.36 -6.29
N ASP A 674 11.25 -41.23 -4.99
CA ASP A 674 12.28 -40.99 -3.99
C ASP A 674 12.39 -42.20 -3.04
N VAL A 675 13.60 -42.78 -3.02
CA VAL A 675 13.98 -43.92 -2.18
C VAL A 675 15.22 -43.58 -1.37
N GLY A 676 15.50 -42.30 -1.09
CA GLY A 676 16.64 -41.88 -0.30
C GLY A 676 16.74 -42.59 1.06
N SER A 677 17.95 -42.74 1.61
CA SER A 677 18.19 -43.25 2.96
C SER A 677 17.53 -44.61 3.27
N ASN A 678 17.54 -45.55 2.33
CA ASN A 678 16.91 -46.87 2.50
C ASN A 678 17.91 -48.03 2.61
N GLY A 679 19.22 -47.76 2.60
CA GLY A 679 20.24 -48.79 2.70
C GLY A 679 20.24 -49.78 1.54
N ILE A 680 19.94 -49.33 0.32
CA ILE A 680 19.82 -50.20 -0.87
C ILE A 680 21.12 -50.98 -1.14
N GLY A 681 22.27 -50.32 -1.01
CA GLY A 681 23.60 -50.90 -1.20
C GLY A 681 23.92 -51.28 -2.65
N VAL A 682 25.18 -51.69 -2.88
CA VAL A 682 25.68 -52.10 -4.21
C VAL A 682 24.89 -53.25 -4.83
N ASN A 683 24.35 -54.15 -4.01
CA ASN A 683 23.60 -55.33 -4.46
C ASN A 683 22.20 -54.99 -5.00
N GLY A 684 21.69 -53.79 -4.71
CA GLY A 684 20.44 -53.28 -5.29
C GLY A 684 20.57 -52.79 -6.73
N SER A 685 21.80 -52.72 -7.27
CA SER A 685 22.07 -52.18 -8.61
C SER A 685 21.32 -52.92 -9.74
N LYS A 686 21.06 -54.23 -9.60
CA LYS A 686 20.26 -54.98 -10.59
C LYS A 686 18.81 -54.50 -10.65
N ALA A 687 18.17 -54.31 -9.49
CA ALA A 687 16.82 -53.75 -9.42
C ALA A 687 16.81 -52.30 -9.92
N LEU A 688 17.84 -51.50 -9.58
CA LEU A 688 17.98 -50.15 -10.09
C LEU A 688 18.00 -50.11 -11.63
N LYS A 689 18.72 -51.03 -12.28
CA LYS A 689 18.73 -51.16 -13.75
C LYS A 689 17.34 -51.40 -14.32
N LYS A 690 16.55 -52.25 -13.66
CA LYS A 690 15.17 -52.59 -14.05
C LYS A 690 14.25 -51.38 -13.88
N LEU A 691 14.35 -50.66 -12.77
CA LEU A 691 13.54 -49.47 -12.48
C LEU A 691 13.80 -48.34 -13.48
N LEU A 692 15.07 -48.00 -13.74
CA LEU A 692 15.46 -47.02 -14.75
C LEU A 692 15.15 -47.48 -16.19
N GLY A 693 14.78 -48.74 -16.35
CA GLY A 693 14.26 -49.32 -17.60
C GLY A 693 12.81 -48.96 -17.91
N THR A 694 12.05 -48.50 -16.92
CA THR A 694 10.66 -48.08 -17.10
C THR A 694 10.57 -46.82 -17.96
N THR A 695 9.50 -46.71 -18.75
CA THR A 695 9.32 -45.60 -19.70
C THR A 695 8.64 -44.38 -19.11
N THR A 696 8.06 -44.48 -17.91
CA THR A 696 7.32 -43.41 -17.25
C THR A 696 8.16 -42.59 -16.28
N LEU A 697 9.24 -43.17 -15.73
CA LEU A 697 10.04 -42.54 -14.68
C LEU A 697 10.91 -41.41 -15.26
N LYS A 698 10.67 -40.18 -14.80
CA LYS A 698 11.38 -38.96 -15.21
C LYS A 698 12.31 -38.42 -14.12
N ASP A 699 11.95 -38.55 -12.85
CA ASP A 699 12.72 -38.03 -11.71
C ASP A 699 13.01 -39.17 -10.72
N PHE A 700 14.28 -39.51 -10.55
CA PHE A 700 14.69 -40.55 -9.62
C PHE A 700 15.67 -40.00 -8.58
N ARG A 701 15.32 -40.19 -7.30
CA ARG A 701 16.11 -39.74 -6.16
C ARG A 701 16.46 -40.93 -5.27
N ALA A 702 17.75 -41.11 -5.03
CA ALA A 702 18.27 -42.21 -4.23
C ALA A 702 19.42 -41.74 -3.33
N ALA A 703 19.27 -40.57 -2.69
CA ALA A 703 20.31 -40.03 -1.81
C ALA A 703 20.64 -41.01 -0.67
N HIS A 704 21.87 -41.02 -0.15
CA HIS A 704 22.24 -41.80 1.06
C HIS A 704 21.90 -43.31 0.99
N ASN A 705 22.22 -44.00 -0.12
CA ASN A 705 21.91 -45.41 -0.30
C ASN A 705 23.11 -46.34 -0.45
N ALA A 706 24.34 -45.83 -0.30
CA ALA A 706 25.58 -46.59 -0.45
C ALA A 706 25.62 -47.40 -1.77
N LEU A 707 25.22 -46.77 -2.88
CA LEU A 707 25.24 -47.39 -4.21
C LEU A 707 26.65 -47.59 -4.77
N GLU A 708 27.60 -46.78 -4.29
CA GLU A 708 29.01 -46.79 -4.65
C GLU A 708 29.26 -46.81 -6.18
N TYR A 709 30.42 -47.34 -6.61
CA TYR A 709 30.78 -47.49 -8.01
C TYR A 709 29.80 -48.39 -8.78
N ALA A 710 29.34 -49.49 -8.17
CA ALA A 710 28.50 -50.49 -8.85
C ALA A 710 27.16 -49.89 -9.30
N GLY A 711 26.49 -49.12 -8.44
CA GLY A 711 25.25 -48.44 -8.77
C GLY A 711 25.49 -47.34 -9.79
N ALA A 712 26.53 -46.51 -9.62
CA ALA A 712 26.87 -45.45 -10.56
C ALA A 712 27.11 -45.98 -11.99
N LYS A 713 27.80 -47.12 -12.12
CA LYS A 713 28.02 -47.78 -13.41
C LYS A 713 26.69 -48.19 -14.07
N VAL A 714 25.78 -48.81 -13.32
CA VAL A 714 24.48 -49.23 -13.85
C VAL A 714 23.63 -48.03 -14.29
N VAL A 715 23.64 -46.95 -13.50
CA VAL A 715 22.92 -45.73 -13.85
C VAL A 715 23.48 -45.14 -15.15
N ALA A 716 24.81 -45.02 -15.27
CA ALA A 716 25.47 -44.54 -16.49
C ALA A 716 25.10 -45.38 -17.71
N GLU A 717 25.20 -46.71 -17.62
CA GLU A 717 24.84 -47.62 -18.72
C GLU A 717 23.39 -47.45 -19.18
N ARG A 718 22.46 -47.20 -18.24
CA ARG A 718 21.03 -47.15 -18.58
C ARG A 718 20.59 -45.79 -19.11
N VAL A 719 21.11 -44.71 -18.53
CA VAL A 719 20.73 -43.33 -18.86
C VAL A 719 21.37 -42.87 -20.18
N ASP A 720 22.56 -43.37 -20.53
CA ASP A 720 23.24 -43.08 -21.80
C ASP A 720 22.61 -43.84 -23.01
N GLY A 721 21.71 -44.80 -22.77
CA GLY A 721 21.06 -45.59 -23.82
C GLY A 721 19.84 -44.89 -24.47
N GLU A 722 19.54 -45.23 -25.74
CA GLU A 722 18.55 -44.59 -26.63
C GLU A 722 17.06 -44.59 -26.17
N ARG A 723 16.74 -45.10 -24.98
CA ARG A 723 15.36 -45.26 -24.47
C ARG A 723 15.22 -44.92 -22.99
N CYS A 724 15.87 -43.88 -22.49
CA CYS A 724 15.72 -43.43 -21.10
C CYS A 724 14.80 -42.20 -21.02
N ALA A 725 13.77 -42.25 -20.18
CA ALA A 725 12.83 -41.14 -19.95
C ALA A 725 13.27 -40.22 -18.79
N ILE A 726 14.39 -40.52 -18.13
CA ILE A 726 14.90 -39.77 -16.98
C ILE A 726 15.33 -38.38 -17.43
N GLU A 727 14.78 -37.37 -16.78
CA GLU A 727 15.13 -35.96 -16.92
C GLU A 727 15.90 -35.45 -15.69
N ARG A 728 15.62 -36.00 -14.51
CA ARG A 728 16.24 -35.61 -13.24
C ARG A 728 16.72 -36.83 -12.47
N LEU A 729 17.96 -36.78 -12.02
CA LEU A 729 18.60 -37.88 -11.32
C LEU A 729 19.42 -37.36 -10.15
N SER A 730 19.10 -37.82 -8.94
CA SER A 730 19.81 -37.46 -7.72
C SER A 730 20.43 -38.70 -7.07
N LEU A 731 21.77 -38.73 -7.04
CA LEU A 731 22.58 -39.76 -6.38
C LEU A 731 23.46 -39.14 -5.28
N VAL A 732 22.94 -38.12 -4.59
CA VAL A 732 23.64 -37.41 -3.51
C VAL A 732 24.10 -38.39 -2.42
N ASP A 733 25.32 -38.22 -1.91
CA ASP A 733 25.84 -39.00 -0.78
C ASP A 733 25.72 -40.53 -0.92
N ASN A 734 26.22 -41.10 -2.02
CA ASN A 734 26.15 -42.54 -2.30
C ASN A 734 27.50 -43.28 -2.25
N GLY A 735 28.58 -42.60 -1.87
CA GLY A 735 29.93 -43.19 -1.85
C GLY A 735 30.45 -43.56 -3.24
N ILE A 736 30.02 -42.85 -4.30
CA ILE A 736 30.26 -43.22 -5.72
C ILE A 736 31.76 -43.39 -6.06
N GLY A 737 32.63 -42.57 -5.47
CA GLY A 737 34.08 -42.62 -5.70
C GLY A 737 34.52 -42.23 -7.13
N THR A 738 35.84 -42.10 -7.34
CA THR A 738 36.43 -41.57 -8.58
C THR A 738 36.08 -42.39 -9.83
N ASN A 739 36.04 -43.73 -9.72
CA ASN A 739 35.65 -44.60 -10.84
C ASN A 739 34.17 -44.48 -11.20
N GLY A 740 33.30 -44.22 -10.21
CA GLY A 740 31.89 -43.98 -10.44
C GLY A 740 31.63 -42.63 -11.11
N PHE A 741 32.37 -41.58 -10.73
CA PHE A 741 32.33 -40.31 -11.46
C PHE A 741 32.75 -40.45 -12.92
N LYS A 742 33.81 -41.22 -13.22
CA LYS A 742 34.21 -41.52 -14.60
C LYS A 742 33.10 -42.23 -15.39
N ALA A 743 32.37 -43.14 -14.75
CA ALA A 743 31.23 -43.80 -15.39
C ALA A 743 30.08 -42.80 -15.65
N LEU A 744 29.70 -42.00 -14.66
CA LEU A 744 28.62 -41.01 -14.78
C LEU A 744 28.94 -39.85 -15.73
N ALA A 745 30.21 -39.63 -16.06
CA ALA A 745 30.61 -38.62 -17.05
C ALA A 745 30.00 -38.87 -18.44
N SER A 746 29.64 -40.11 -18.79
CA SER A 746 28.93 -40.39 -20.04
C SER A 746 27.57 -39.70 -20.09
N ILE A 747 26.87 -39.59 -18.95
CA ILE A 747 25.54 -38.97 -18.84
C ILE A 747 25.57 -37.50 -19.23
N GLN A 748 26.70 -36.79 -19.03
CA GLN A 748 26.84 -35.38 -19.44
C GLN A 748 26.70 -35.17 -20.96
N ARG A 749 26.86 -36.23 -21.76
CA ARG A 749 26.62 -36.19 -23.20
C ARG A 749 25.14 -36.04 -23.55
N ASN A 750 24.25 -36.33 -22.60
CA ASN A 750 22.81 -36.13 -22.73
C ASN A 750 22.39 -34.84 -22.00
N PRO A 751 22.26 -33.70 -22.72
CA PRO A 751 21.92 -32.41 -22.10
C PRO A 751 20.50 -32.36 -21.53
N ALA A 752 19.64 -33.35 -21.82
CA ALA A 752 18.30 -33.42 -21.28
C ALA A 752 18.26 -33.92 -19.82
N VAL A 753 19.36 -34.45 -19.29
CA VAL A 753 19.42 -35.02 -17.94
C VAL A 753 20.11 -34.08 -16.95
N GLN A 754 19.39 -33.68 -15.90
CA GLN A 754 19.95 -32.98 -14.75
C GLN A 754 20.43 -33.99 -13.71
N LEU A 755 21.75 -34.12 -13.59
CA LEU A 755 22.41 -35.01 -12.64
C LEU A 755 22.89 -34.25 -11.38
N ARG A 756 22.44 -34.69 -10.20
CA ARG A 756 22.93 -34.23 -8.89
C ARG A 756 23.69 -35.34 -8.17
N ILE A 757 24.95 -35.07 -7.83
CA ILE A 757 25.89 -36.04 -7.23
C ILE A 757 26.72 -35.43 -6.08
N SER A 758 26.25 -34.36 -5.45
CA SER A 758 26.92 -33.73 -4.30
C SER A 758 27.12 -34.73 -3.15
N GLY A 759 28.12 -34.48 -2.30
CA GLY A 759 28.39 -35.31 -1.12
C GLY A 759 29.06 -36.67 -1.43
N ASN A 760 29.27 -37.01 -2.69
CA ASN A 760 30.05 -38.18 -3.06
C ASN A 760 31.57 -37.91 -2.94
N LEU A 761 32.28 -38.80 -2.26
CA LEU A 761 33.73 -38.71 -2.04
C LEU A 761 34.49 -38.65 -3.36
N LEU A 762 35.18 -37.54 -3.61
CA LEU A 762 36.25 -37.44 -4.60
C LEU A 762 37.57 -37.73 -3.86
N ASN A 763 38.06 -38.97 -3.91
CA ASN A 763 39.48 -39.18 -3.63
C ASN A 763 40.26 -38.58 -4.81
N LEU A 764 40.61 -37.31 -4.68
CA LEU A 764 41.64 -36.67 -5.47
C LEU A 764 43.00 -37.12 -4.90
N ASP A 765 43.33 -38.39 -5.07
CA ASP A 765 44.72 -38.82 -4.98
C ASP A 765 45.40 -38.38 -6.27
N TRP A 766 45.89 -37.14 -6.28
CA TRP A 766 46.75 -36.55 -7.33
C TRP A 766 48.12 -36.26 -6.73
#